data_AF-A0AAN8P839-F1
#
_entry.id   AF-A0AAN8P839-F1
#
_cell.length_a   1.000
_cell.length_b   1.000
_cell.length_c   1.000
_cell.angle_alpha   90.00
_cell.angle_beta   90.00
_cell.angle_gamma   90.00
#
_symmetry.space_group_name_H-M   'P 1'
#
loop_
_entity.id
_entity.type
_entity.pdbx_description
1 polymer ?
#
loop_
_entity_poly.entity_id
_entity_poly.type
_entity_poly.pdbx_seq_one_letter_code
_entity_poly.pdbx_strand_id
1 'polypeptide(L)'
;MVGHSGGVKRASRTSNRAVTIPLDTMKHANCIDPKERLFLDAAEKGDKHTMMRLLQGSNPVNVNCTNMLGRSAIQIAVDNENTEIVELLLKEDGVRIGDALLYAIREGVYRIVEMIIEHPTIQRDMLGTEWSKTRHMDEESFDYSPDISPVILAAHCNQFEILQLLLLHGATIDRPHQLSCSCKRCQAQVHADSLRHSLLRINTYRALASPAWISLTSPDPVLAAFKLSWELEKLALRENEFKDSYLQLGHQVKKYACDLLGQCRSSEEVIAVLNKTNDSDAEDEEEQDGDKLTLSRLKLALKYEQKQFVAHPHCQQLLTSIWYEGLPGWRKRNGFTKFLICTGLILLLPFMSVYYWIFPRSKIGQLLRSPFMKFLYHSASFGVFLFLLVCASTDISNAPRREMFRGPAPSELEWLIVLWVTGFIWGECKQLWEEGLRAYIRQWWNWLDFIMLSLYLATFSLRFVAYLQIESGLYGPREMARKDWPTNDPTLISEGLFAVANIFSFARIIFLFQANQHLGPLQISLGCMLIDIVKFLFIFFLVLTSFACGLNQLYYYYKPTQTDENDSFFTLGASYMTLFWSMFSLTPPKEIEIKDGHNFTMMIGEFMFMAYHGMAIIVLLNMLIAMMSSSFQDIENHCDMEWKFSRSKLWIGYFDEGSTLPPPFNLFISPKSIYYLYCRFKRCLCSCFYRNQTSDGSHRKISEGTIRRPTYNGDVQSKHYPCRKDTLQYQEVMRRLVSRCIHQYKKEGRQDGVNEDDLLEIKQDISSLRYELREDRKKEALNLQSAINFDGVRKDMMHMLHSASPNTSPHIPHSRSSPNNMASFNAGLSQQDMDYLKFDIVKTLKAEMRETIYGCFSNLANQQAVATLTPPVDSDLYQTHLYTQL
;
A
#
# COMPACT_ATOMS: atom_id res chain seq x y z
N MET A 1 33.78 -18.29 60.02
CA MET A 1 33.65 -19.31 61.07
C MET A 1 32.61 -20.32 60.61
N VAL A 2 33.04 -21.57 60.48
CA VAL A 2 32.27 -22.83 60.30
C VAL A 2 31.27 -22.81 59.11
N GLY A 3 31.54 -23.29 57.89
CA GLY A 3 32.46 -24.33 57.42
C GLY A 3 31.72 -25.65 57.26
N HIS A 4 31.11 -25.90 56.09
CA HIS A 4 30.93 -27.27 55.55
C HIS A 4 30.95 -27.25 54.02
N SER A 5 31.81 -28.11 53.50
CA SER A 5 32.36 -28.18 52.15
C SER A 5 31.41 -28.87 51.16
N GLY A 6 31.11 -28.18 50.05
CA GLY A 6 30.46 -28.77 48.88
C GLY A 6 31.45 -29.61 48.07
N GLY A 7 31.33 -30.93 48.20
CA GLY A 7 32.01 -31.91 47.34
C GLY A 7 31.14 -32.27 46.14
N VAL A 8 31.64 -31.96 44.94
CA VAL A 8 31.10 -32.34 43.64
C VAL A 8 30.95 -33.86 43.54
N LYS A 9 29.74 -34.37 43.33
CA LYS A 9 29.49 -35.74 42.84
C LYS A 9 28.75 -35.68 41.50
N ARG A 10 29.41 -36.28 40.50
CA ARG A 10 28.97 -36.51 39.12
C ARG A 10 27.49 -36.89 39.01
N ALA A 11 26.77 -36.13 38.20
CA ALA A 11 25.46 -36.51 37.68
C ALA A 11 25.59 -37.74 36.77
N SER A 12 25.01 -38.86 37.18
CA SER A 12 24.77 -40.02 36.32
C SER A 12 23.27 -40.11 36.00
N ARG A 13 22.97 -39.87 34.73
CA ARG A 13 21.82 -40.39 33.95
C ARG A 13 20.42 -40.22 34.57
N THR A 14 19.77 -39.17 34.07
CA THR A 14 18.33 -38.96 33.98
C THR A 14 17.55 -40.24 33.67
N SER A 15 16.79 -40.71 34.64
CA SER A 15 15.60 -41.53 34.39
C SER A 15 14.54 -40.61 33.78
N ASN A 16 14.23 -40.79 32.49
CA ASN A 16 13.08 -40.18 31.84
C ASN A 16 11.80 -40.66 32.53
N ARG A 17 11.38 -39.99 33.61
CA ARG A 17 9.96 -39.95 33.97
C ARG A 17 9.28 -39.09 32.92
N ALA A 18 8.75 -39.74 31.88
CA ALA A 18 7.75 -39.11 31.03
C ALA A 18 6.61 -38.69 31.96
N VAL A 19 6.50 -37.38 32.22
CA VAL A 19 5.28 -36.81 32.79
C VAL A 19 4.26 -36.92 31.67
N THR A 20 3.57 -38.06 31.60
CA THR A 20 2.39 -38.20 30.76
C THR A 20 1.39 -37.19 31.27
N ILE A 21 1.21 -36.09 30.54
CA ILE A 21 0.07 -35.19 30.74
C ILE A 21 -1.15 -36.08 30.49
N PRO A 22 -1.92 -36.47 31.52
CA PRO A 22 -3.10 -37.27 31.28
C PRO A 22 -4.05 -36.38 30.48
N LEU A 23 -4.24 -36.71 29.21
CA LEU A 23 -5.38 -36.25 28.44
C LEU A 23 -6.61 -36.97 29.02
N ASP A 24 -6.97 -36.64 30.25
CA ASP A 24 -8.33 -36.86 30.72
C ASP A 24 -9.17 -36.04 29.75
N THR A 25 -9.85 -36.71 28.82
CA THR A 25 -10.93 -36.10 28.05
C THR A 25 -11.79 -35.38 29.06
N MET A 26 -11.89 -34.04 28.94
CA MET A 26 -12.46 -33.19 29.99
C MET A 26 -13.73 -33.85 30.54
N LYS A 27 -13.65 -34.42 31.75
CA LYS A 27 -14.69 -35.25 32.38
C LYS A 27 -16.00 -34.50 32.64
N HIS A 28 -16.06 -33.24 32.22
CA HIS A 28 -17.24 -32.37 32.24
C HIS A 28 -18.11 -32.57 30.99
N ALA A 29 -17.67 -33.38 30.01
CA ALA A 29 -18.42 -33.71 28.79
C ALA A 29 -19.72 -34.54 29.03
N ASN A 30 -20.01 -34.94 30.27
CA ASN A 30 -21.17 -35.77 30.64
C ASN A 30 -22.30 -35.00 31.36
N CYS A 31 -22.38 -33.66 31.25
CA CYS A 31 -23.43 -32.88 31.93
C CYS A 31 -24.29 -32.00 31.00
N ILE A 32 -24.35 -32.30 29.70
CA ILE A 32 -25.39 -31.71 28.83
C ILE A 32 -26.63 -32.59 28.94
N ASP A 33 -27.78 -32.01 29.29
CA ASP A 33 -29.06 -32.74 29.34
C ASP A 33 -29.31 -33.34 27.93
N PRO A 34 -29.72 -34.62 27.79
CA PRO A 34 -30.10 -35.18 26.49
C PRO A 34 -31.11 -34.31 25.73
N LYS A 35 -31.96 -33.54 26.43
CA LYS A 35 -32.86 -32.54 25.81
C LYS A 35 -32.12 -31.34 25.24
N GLU A 36 -31.10 -30.81 25.91
CA GLU A 36 -30.24 -29.73 25.41
C GLU A 36 -29.42 -30.18 24.21
N ARG A 37 -28.92 -31.43 24.23
CA ARG A 37 -28.23 -32.00 23.07
C ARG A 37 -29.14 -32.13 21.85
N LEU A 38 -30.38 -32.58 22.07
CA LEU A 38 -31.38 -32.68 21.00
C LEU A 38 -31.78 -31.28 20.48
N PHE A 39 -31.85 -30.28 21.35
CA PHE A 39 -32.11 -28.90 20.98
C PHE A 39 -31.00 -28.32 20.11
N LEU A 40 -29.73 -28.52 20.47
CA LEU A 40 -28.58 -28.07 19.68
C LEU A 40 -28.47 -28.81 18.33
N ASP A 41 -28.72 -30.12 18.29
CA ASP A 41 -28.74 -30.92 17.05
C ASP A 41 -29.92 -30.51 16.14
N ALA A 42 -31.05 -30.10 16.71
CA ALA A 42 -32.16 -29.54 15.95
C ALA A 42 -31.81 -28.16 15.35
N ALA A 43 -31.10 -27.31 16.09
CA ALA A 43 -30.59 -26.04 15.59
C ALA A 43 -29.57 -26.23 14.45
N GLU A 44 -28.65 -27.18 14.60
CA GLU A 44 -27.65 -27.54 13.59
C GLU A 44 -28.29 -28.09 12.30
N LYS A 45 -29.41 -28.81 12.41
CA LYS A 45 -30.10 -29.41 11.24
C LYS A 45 -31.18 -28.54 10.60
N GLY A 46 -31.52 -27.41 11.21
CA GLY A 46 -32.59 -26.55 10.72
C GLY A 46 -34.01 -26.99 11.11
N ASP A 47 -34.19 -27.86 12.12
CA ASP A 47 -35.51 -28.37 12.51
C ASP A 47 -36.24 -27.40 13.47
N LYS A 48 -36.83 -26.36 12.88
CA LYS A 48 -37.60 -25.32 13.57
C LYS A 48 -38.73 -25.89 14.45
N HIS A 49 -39.47 -26.88 13.96
CA HIS A 49 -40.62 -27.42 14.67
C HIS A 49 -40.23 -28.21 15.91
N THR A 50 -39.16 -29.00 15.82
CA THR A 50 -38.63 -29.70 17.00
C THR A 50 -38.11 -28.70 18.04
N MET A 51 -37.45 -27.61 17.62
CA MET A 51 -37.05 -26.53 18.53
C MET A 51 -38.25 -25.85 19.20
N MET A 52 -39.30 -25.51 18.45
CA MET A 52 -40.54 -24.94 19.01
C MET A 52 -41.17 -25.84 20.07
N ARG A 53 -41.25 -27.15 19.83
CA ARG A 53 -41.80 -28.10 20.80
C ARG A 53 -40.97 -28.20 22.09
N LEU A 54 -39.64 -28.06 21.98
CA LEU A 54 -38.73 -28.11 23.13
C LEU A 54 -38.75 -26.81 23.95
N LEU A 55 -38.99 -25.66 23.30
CA LEU A 55 -39.13 -24.36 23.95
C LEU A 55 -40.51 -24.20 24.62
N GLN A 56 -41.60 -24.63 23.96
CA GLN A 56 -42.98 -24.53 24.46
C GLN A 56 -43.41 -25.71 25.37
N GLY A 57 -42.51 -26.65 25.64
CA GLY A 57 -42.78 -27.85 26.43
C GLY A 57 -42.98 -27.58 27.94
N SER A 58 -43.49 -28.58 28.67
CA SER A 58 -43.77 -28.48 30.11
C SER A 58 -42.54 -28.22 30.99
N ASN A 59 -41.33 -28.54 30.50
CA ASN A 59 -40.04 -28.12 31.08
C ASN A 59 -39.20 -27.47 29.96
N PRO A 60 -39.09 -26.14 29.90
CA PRO A 60 -38.34 -25.45 28.85
C PRO A 60 -36.84 -25.74 28.97
N VAL A 61 -36.20 -25.97 27.83
CA VAL A 61 -34.75 -26.17 27.72
C VAL A 61 -34.04 -24.83 27.93
N ASN A 62 -32.86 -24.84 28.55
CA ASN A 62 -32.03 -23.64 28.64
C ASN A 62 -31.61 -23.18 27.23
N VAL A 63 -32.11 -22.02 26.80
CA VAL A 63 -31.82 -21.46 25.47
C VAL A 63 -30.33 -21.13 25.29
N ASN A 64 -29.64 -20.81 26.39
CA ASN A 64 -28.22 -20.45 26.40
C ASN A 64 -27.30 -21.67 26.65
N CYS A 65 -27.77 -22.90 26.37
CA CYS A 65 -26.90 -24.07 26.42
C CYS A 65 -25.80 -24.00 25.36
N THR A 66 -24.61 -24.50 25.69
CA THR A 66 -23.44 -24.50 24.81
C THR A 66 -23.04 -25.92 24.43
N ASN A 67 -22.60 -26.11 23.20
CA ASN A 67 -22.02 -27.39 22.75
C ASN A 67 -20.62 -27.61 23.36
N MET A 68 -19.97 -28.73 23.01
CA MET A 68 -18.61 -29.06 23.50
C MET A 68 -17.53 -28.05 23.05
N LEU A 69 -17.82 -27.23 22.04
CA LEU A 69 -16.94 -26.18 21.52
C LEU A 69 -17.27 -24.80 22.15
N GLY A 70 -18.24 -24.73 23.07
CA GLY A 70 -18.68 -23.48 23.69
C GLY A 70 -19.65 -22.65 22.84
N ARG A 71 -20.17 -23.18 21.72
CA ARG A 71 -21.13 -22.48 20.86
C ARG A 71 -22.55 -22.63 21.35
N SER A 72 -23.26 -21.52 21.44
CA SER A 72 -24.69 -21.43 21.78
C SER A 72 -25.57 -21.79 20.58
N ALA A 73 -26.84 -22.10 20.85
CA ALA A 73 -27.83 -22.41 19.81
C ALA A 73 -28.01 -21.28 18.78
N ILE A 74 -27.96 -20.01 19.24
CA ILE A 74 -28.06 -18.85 18.34
C ILE A 74 -26.81 -18.70 17.47
N GLN A 75 -25.61 -18.95 18.00
CA GLN A 75 -24.38 -18.93 17.19
C GLN A 75 -24.40 -20.01 16.10
N ILE A 76 -24.86 -21.22 16.43
CA ILE A 76 -25.01 -22.32 15.45
C ILE A 76 -26.05 -21.96 14.37
N ALA A 77 -27.16 -21.32 14.76
CA ALA A 77 -28.18 -20.89 13.80
C ALA A 77 -27.66 -19.78 12.86
N VAL A 78 -26.82 -18.89 13.38
CA VAL A 78 -26.17 -17.81 12.62
C VAL A 78 -25.09 -18.34 11.68
N ASP A 79 -24.19 -19.23 12.15
CA ASP A 79 -23.16 -19.88 11.34
C ASP A 79 -23.77 -20.63 10.14
N ASN A 80 -24.98 -21.17 10.31
CA ASN A 80 -25.71 -21.91 9.28
C ASN A 80 -26.71 -21.03 8.48
N GLU A 81 -26.66 -19.72 8.66
CA GLU A 81 -27.52 -18.72 7.99
C GLU A 81 -29.05 -18.94 8.12
N ASN A 82 -29.51 -19.70 9.11
CA ASN A 82 -30.92 -20.04 9.24
C ASN A 82 -31.73 -18.91 9.90
N THR A 83 -32.19 -17.97 9.07
CA THR A 83 -32.93 -16.78 9.49
C THR A 83 -34.16 -17.09 10.35
N GLU A 84 -34.90 -18.17 10.05
CA GLU A 84 -36.13 -18.51 10.76
C GLU A 84 -35.89 -19.00 12.18
N ILE A 85 -34.81 -19.76 12.39
CA ILE A 85 -34.42 -20.22 13.71
C ILE A 85 -33.89 -19.05 14.54
N VAL A 86 -33.14 -18.14 13.93
CA VAL A 86 -32.71 -16.90 14.61
C VAL A 86 -33.92 -16.07 15.04
N GLU A 87 -34.91 -15.89 14.16
CA GLU A 87 -36.14 -15.16 14.51
C GLU A 87 -36.92 -15.84 15.64
N LEU A 88 -36.94 -17.18 15.67
CA LEU A 88 -37.55 -17.94 16.76
C LEU A 88 -36.82 -17.69 18.08
N LEU A 89 -35.50 -17.81 18.09
CA LEU A 89 -34.68 -17.68 19.29
C LEU A 89 -34.72 -16.26 19.86
N LEU A 90 -34.74 -15.23 19.01
CA LEU A 90 -34.83 -13.83 19.44
C LEU A 90 -36.18 -13.46 20.06
N LYS A 91 -37.24 -14.26 19.87
CA LYS A 91 -38.55 -14.04 20.51
C LYS A 91 -38.60 -14.53 21.97
N GLU A 92 -37.67 -15.38 22.37
CA GLU A 92 -37.63 -15.94 23.73
C GLU A 92 -36.96 -14.98 24.71
N ASP A 93 -37.53 -14.84 25.91
CA ASP A 93 -37.01 -13.95 26.94
C ASP A 93 -35.70 -14.49 27.54
N GLY A 94 -34.62 -13.69 27.47
CA GLY A 94 -33.35 -13.99 28.14
C GLY A 94 -32.26 -14.66 27.28
N VAL A 95 -32.37 -14.62 25.94
CA VAL A 95 -31.31 -15.09 25.04
C VAL A 95 -30.08 -14.18 25.11
N ARG A 96 -28.91 -14.80 25.35
CA ARG A 96 -27.61 -14.12 25.30
C ARG A 96 -27.15 -14.06 23.85
N ILE A 97 -27.33 -12.90 23.23
CA ILE A 97 -26.85 -12.64 21.87
C ILE A 97 -25.31 -12.73 21.85
N GLY A 98 -24.64 -12.15 22.84
CA GLY A 98 -23.18 -12.24 23.01
C GLY A 98 -22.41 -12.05 21.71
N ASP A 99 -21.65 -13.07 21.32
CA ASP A 99 -20.83 -13.08 20.11
C ASP A 99 -21.59 -13.42 18.83
N ALA A 100 -22.86 -13.84 18.90
CA ALA A 100 -23.65 -14.19 17.71
C ALA A 100 -23.72 -13.04 16.70
N LEU A 101 -23.67 -11.79 17.15
CA LEU A 101 -23.55 -10.62 16.27
C LEU A 101 -22.22 -10.60 15.50
N LEU A 102 -21.11 -10.98 16.13
CA LEU A 102 -19.80 -11.04 15.48
C LEU A 102 -19.74 -12.16 14.43
N TYR A 103 -20.33 -13.33 14.73
CA TYR A 103 -20.49 -14.40 13.73
C TYR A 103 -21.36 -13.96 12.56
N ALA A 104 -22.51 -13.30 12.82
CA ALA A 104 -23.39 -12.83 11.76
C ALA A 104 -22.71 -11.83 10.82
N ILE A 105 -21.84 -10.97 11.37
CA ILE A 105 -21.03 -10.03 10.59
C ILE A 105 -19.91 -10.76 9.83
N ARG A 106 -19.33 -11.81 10.39
CA ARG A 106 -18.31 -12.60 9.68
C ARG A 106 -18.88 -13.27 8.45
N GLU A 107 -20.02 -13.96 8.58
CA GLU A 107 -20.68 -14.64 7.47
C GLU A 107 -21.26 -13.65 6.46
N GLY A 108 -21.73 -12.48 6.93
CA GLY A 108 -22.18 -11.40 6.05
C GLY A 108 -23.67 -11.41 5.76
N VAL A 109 -24.45 -12.09 6.59
CA VAL A 109 -25.90 -12.20 6.44
C VAL A 109 -26.60 -10.93 6.91
N TYR A 110 -26.90 -10.02 5.97
CA TYR A 110 -27.54 -8.74 6.27
C TYR A 110 -28.82 -8.89 7.11
N ARG A 111 -29.70 -9.83 6.76
CA ARG A 111 -31.01 -10.00 7.41
C ARG A 111 -30.88 -10.42 8.87
N ILE A 112 -29.94 -11.31 9.19
CA ILE A 112 -29.66 -11.76 10.56
C ILE A 112 -29.11 -10.59 11.38
N VAL A 113 -28.16 -9.84 10.82
CA VAL A 113 -27.57 -8.68 11.50
C VAL A 113 -28.63 -7.61 11.81
N GLU A 114 -29.55 -7.35 10.87
CA GLU A 114 -30.68 -6.43 11.07
C GLU A 114 -31.59 -6.88 12.22
N MET A 115 -32.02 -8.15 12.22
CA MET A 115 -32.86 -8.70 13.29
C MET A 115 -32.19 -8.65 14.66
N ILE A 116 -30.88 -8.91 14.72
CA ILE A 116 -30.12 -8.88 15.97
C ILE A 116 -29.98 -7.44 16.49
N ILE A 117 -29.69 -6.47 15.62
CA ILE A 117 -29.50 -5.05 16.00
C ILE A 117 -30.80 -4.40 16.48
N GLU A 118 -31.94 -4.77 15.89
CA GLU A 118 -33.26 -4.27 16.31
C GLU A 118 -33.69 -4.76 17.70
N HIS A 119 -33.00 -5.75 18.26
CA HIS A 119 -33.34 -6.33 19.56
C HIS A 119 -33.06 -5.35 20.72
N PRO A 120 -34.00 -5.17 21.69
CA PRO A 120 -33.92 -4.15 22.74
C PRO A 120 -32.75 -4.31 23.73
N THR A 121 -32.07 -5.46 23.74
CA THR A 121 -30.89 -5.69 24.59
C THR A 121 -29.62 -5.02 24.06
N ILE A 122 -29.58 -4.66 22.77
CA ILE A 122 -28.39 -4.04 22.16
C ILE A 122 -28.52 -2.52 22.24
N GLN A 123 -27.65 -1.89 23.03
CA GLN A 123 -27.55 -0.43 23.11
C GLN A 123 -26.53 0.10 22.10
N ARG A 124 -26.69 1.35 21.66
CA ARG A 124 -25.81 2.02 20.68
C ARG A 124 -24.33 1.95 21.06
N ASP A 125 -24.01 2.09 22.35
CA ASP A 125 -22.63 2.10 22.84
C ASP A 125 -21.96 0.72 22.77
N MET A 126 -22.74 -0.37 22.76
CA MET A 126 -22.22 -1.74 22.62
C MET A 126 -21.68 -2.00 21.20
N LEU A 127 -22.17 -1.29 20.18
CA LEU A 127 -21.72 -1.51 18.80
C LEU A 127 -20.32 -0.91 18.53
N GLY A 128 -19.82 -0.04 19.43
CA GLY A 128 -18.58 0.73 19.25
C GLY A 128 -17.47 0.36 20.24
N THR A 129 -16.81 1.39 20.79
CA THR A 129 -15.60 1.27 21.63
C THR A 129 -15.83 0.68 23.02
N GLU A 130 -17.08 0.65 23.49
CA GLU A 130 -17.44 0.18 24.84
C GLU A 130 -17.80 -1.32 24.87
N TRP A 131 -17.75 -2.01 23.72
CA TRP A 131 -17.96 -3.46 23.61
C TRP A 131 -17.15 -4.29 24.61
N SER A 132 -15.89 -3.88 24.84
CA SER A 132 -14.97 -4.55 25.78
C SER A 132 -15.38 -4.44 27.25
N LYS A 133 -16.16 -3.41 27.64
CA LYS A 133 -16.61 -3.21 29.04
C LYS A 133 -17.92 -3.93 29.35
N THR A 134 -18.68 -4.28 28.32
CA THR A 134 -19.93 -5.04 28.45
C THR A 134 -19.73 -6.56 28.53
N ARG A 135 -18.51 -7.07 28.26
CA ARG A 135 -18.16 -8.47 28.49
C ARG A 135 -17.78 -8.71 29.96
N HIS A 136 -18.37 -9.75 30.56
CA HIS A 136 -17.92 -10.27 31.86
C HIS A 136 -16.61 -11.06 31.68
N MET A 137 -15.65 -10.88 32.58
CA MET A 137 -14.29 -11.47 32.52
C MET A 137 -14.26 -13.00 32.49
N ASP A 138 -15.36 -13.67 32.88
CA ASP A 138 -15.46 -15.14 32.94
C ASP A 138 -15.95 -15.77 31.61
N GLU A 139 -16.25 -14.95 30.58
CA GLU A 139 -16.79 -15.37 29.27
C GLU A 139 -15.90 -14.86 28.12
N GLU A 140 -14.59 -15.15 28.17
CA GLU A 140 -13.74 -14.94 26.99
C GLU A 140 -14.13 -15.94 25.90
N SER A 141 -14.56 -15.43 24.75
CA SER A 141 -14.82 -16.30 23.60
C SER A 141 -13.53 -16.80 22.99
N PHE A 142 -13.54 -18.06 22.55
CA PHE A 142 -12.38 -18.70 21.93
C PHE A 142 -11.99 -18.06 20.58
N ASP A 143 -12.97 -17.48 19.87
CA ASP A 143 -12.78 -17.06 18.48
C ASP A 143 -12.42 -15.57 18.32
N TYR A 144 -12.83 -14.69 19.26
CA TYR A 144 -12.63 -13.25 19.13
C TYR A 144 -11.98 -12.61 20.35
N SER A 145 -10.88 -11.91 20.10
CA SER A 145 -10.29 -11.03 21.09
C SER A 145 -11.34 -10.01 21.58
N PRO A 146 -11.41 -9.73 22.90
CA PRO A 146 -12.36 -8.77 23.48
C PRO A 146 -12.22 -7.33 22.97
N ASP A 147 -11.15 -7.04 22.22
CA ASP A 147 -10.89 -5.74 21.63
C ASP A 147 -11.56 -5.53 20.26
N ILE A 148 -12.13 -6.60 19.67
CA ILE A 148 -12.82 -6.54 18.38
C ILE A 148 -14.28 -6.16 18.64
N SER A 149 -14.65 -4.94 18.24
CA SER A 149 -16.05 -4.52 18.22
C SER A 149 -16.76 -4.94 16.93
N PRO A 150 -18.11 -5.00 16.92
CA PRO A 150 -18.88 -5.32 15.72
C PRO A 150 -18.55 -4.44 14.51
N VAL A 151 -18.33 -3.13 14.71
CA VAL A 151 -17.95 -2.21 13.62
C VAL A 151 -16.53 -2.47 13.11
N ILE A 152 -15.59 -2.80 14.01
CA ILE A 152 -14.22 -3.14 13.61
C ILE A 152 -14.23 -4.42 12.77
N LEU A 153 -15.00 -5.43 13.18
CA LEU A 153 -15.12 -6.68 12.44
C LEU A 153 -15.79 -6.48 11.08
N ALA A 154 -16.89 -5.73 11.00
CA ALA A 154 -17.57 -5.41 9.75
C ALA A 154 -16.64 -4.69 8.75
N ALA A 155 -15.79 -3.80 9.27
CA ALA A 155 -14.76 -3.15 8.48
C ALA A 155 -13.65 -4.11 8.04
N HIS A 156 -13.24 -5.08 8.87
CA HIS A 156 -12.26 -6.11 8.51
C HIS A 156 -12.76 -7.01 7.39
N CYS A 157 -14.04 -7.41 7.42
CA CYS A 157 -14.68 -8.23 6.39
C CYS A 157 -14.99 -7.45 5.09
N ASN A 158 -14.77 -6.13 5.07
CA ASN A 158 -15.03 -5.25 3.92
C ASN A 158 -16.47 -5.33 3.38
N GLN A 159 -17.45 -5.57 4.26
CA GLN A 159 -18.87 -5.68 3.90
C GLN A 159 -19.55 -4.31 3.95
N PHE A 160 -19.89 -3.76 2.78
CA PHE A 160 -20.43 -2.40 2.67
C PHE A 160 -21.84 -2.24 3.28
N GLU A 161 -22.71 -3.25 3.15
CA GLU A 161 -24.12 -3.15 3.57
C GLU A 161 -24.28 -3.22 5.08
N ILE A 162 -23.63 -4.21 5.70
CA ILE A 162 -23.60 -4.38 7.16
C ILE A 162 -22.92 -3.19 7.82
N LEU A 163 -21.81 -2.70 7.26
CA LEU A 163 -21.14 -1.51 7.80
C LEU A 163 -22.02 -0.27 7.70
N GLN A 164 -22.76 -0.09 6.59
CA GLN A 164 -23.73 1.00 6.46
C GLN A 164 -24.85 0.90 7.49
N LEU A 165 -25.37 -0.30 7.75
CA LEU A 165 -26.38 -0.55 8.77
C LEU A 165 -25.88 -0.16 10.17
N LEU A 166 -24.66 -0.57 10.54
CA LEU A 166 -24.04 -0.24 11.82
C LEU A 166 -23.81 1.28 11.97
N LEU A 167 -23.39 1.95 10.89
CA LEU A 167 -23.19 3.40 10.87
C LEU A 167 -24.52 4.17 11.02
N LEU A 168 -25.61 3.69 10.42
CA LEU A 168 -26.96 4.27 10.59
C LEU A 168 -27.44 4.18 12.05
N HIS A 169 -27.08 3.12 12.75
CA HIS A 169 -27.36 2.95 14.18
C HIS A 169 -26.40 3.74 15.10
N GLY A 170 -25.44 4.49 14.52
CA GLY A 170 -24.57 5.43 15.22
C GLY A 170 -23.28 4.87 15.78
N ALA A 171 -22.87 3.68 15.33
CA ALA A 171 -21.64 3.06 15.78
C ALA A 171 -20.42 3.77 15.17
N THR A 172 -19.39 4.04 15.99
CA THR A 172 -18.20 4.81 15.56
C THR A 172 -16.90 4.12 16.00
N ILE A 173 -15.83 4.35 15.23
CA ILE A 173 -14.47 3.89 15.57
C ILE A 173 -13.66 5.12 15.99
N ASP A 174 -13.17 5.11 17.24
CA ASP A 174 -12.24 6.12 17.71
C ASP A 174 -10.87 5.94 17.07
N ARG A 175 -10.26 7.04 16.61
CA ARG A 175 -8.88 7.00 16.12
C ARG A 175 -7.93 6.75 17.29
N PRO A 176 -6.98 5.82 17.15
CA PRO A 176 -6.01 5.55 18.21
C PRO A 176 -5.11 6.77 18.43
N HIS A 177 -4.71 6.98 19.69
CA HIS A 177 -3.76 8.03 20.02
C HIS A 177 -2.36 7.71 19.44
N GLN A 178 -1.57 8.76 19.23
CA GLN A 178 -0.16 8.61 18.84
C GLN A 178 0.60 7.77 19.89
N LEU A 179 1.57 6.98 19.45
CA LEU A 179 2.46 6.18 20.32
C LEU A 179 3.05 6.95 21.50
N SER A 180 3.36 8.22 21.31
CA SER A 180 3.96 9.09 22.33
C SER A 180 2.95 9.71 23.30
N CYS A 181 1.67 9.30 23.25
CA CYS A 181 0.64 9.83 24.12
C CYS A 181 0.81 9.30 25.54
N SER A 182 0.89 10.22 26.51
CA SER A 182 1.01 9.93 27.94
C SER A 182 -0.30 10.18 28.70
N CYS A 183 -1.46 10.00 28.05
CA CYS A 183 -2.74 10.19 28.74
C CYS A 183 -3.00 9.03 29.71
N LYS A 184 -3.77 9.31 30.78
CA LYS A 184 -4.08 8.32 31.84
C LYS A 184 -4.71 7.04 31.29
N ARG A 185 -5.55 7.13 30.25
CA ARG A 185 -6.20 5.98 29.61
C ARG A 185 -5.20 5.06 28.91
N CYS A 186 -4.32 5.61 28.07
CA CYS A 186 -3.30 4.83 27.37
C CYS A 186 -2.30 4.22 28.36
N GLN A 187 -1.87 4.99 29.36
CA GLN A 187 -0.95 4.50 30.37
C GLN A 187 -1.56 3.35 31.20
N ALA A 188 -2.84 3.46 31.59
CA ALA A 188 -3.53 2.40 32.30
C ALA A 188 -3.67 1.12 31.45
N GLN A 189 -4.00 1.24 30.15
CA GLN A 189 -4.10 0.10 29.24
C GLN A 189 -2.77 -0.60 29.02
N VAL A 190 -1.68 0.16 28.84
CA VAL A 190 -0.33 -0.40 28.68
C VAL A 190 0.14 -1.10 29.96
N HIS A 191 -0.16 -0.54 31.14
CA HIS A 191 0.17 -1.18 32.42
C HIS A 191 -0.69 -2.42 32.71
N ALA A 192 -1.93 -2.47 32.22
CA ALA A 192 -2.78 -3.65 32.34
C ALA A 192 -2.28 -4.78 31.43
N ASP A 193 -2.13 -4.49 30.13
CA ASP A 193 -1.59 -5.42 29.15
C ASP A 193 -1.05 -4.68 27.92
N SER A 194 0.27 -4.70 27.75
CA SER A 194 0.95 -4.06 26.63
C SER A 194 0.65 -4.73 25.29
N LEU A 195 0.52 -6.07 25.23
CA LEU A 195 0.28 -6.77 23.97
C LEU A 195 -1.14 -6.47 23.49
N ARG A 196 -2.11 -6.57 24.39
CA ARG A 196 -3.51 -6.25 24.11
C ARG A 196 -3.69 -4.81 23.64
N HIS A 197 -2.98 -3.85 24.25
CA HIS A 197 -2.98 -2.47 23.78
C HIS A 197 -2.44 -2.31 22.35
N SER A 198 -1.37 -3.02 21.99
CA SER A 198 -0.83 -3.03 20.63
C SER A 198 -1.77 -3.73 19.64
N LEU A 199 -2.39 -4.85 20.02
CA LEU A 199 -3.37 -5.58 19.20
C LEU A 199 -4.64 -4.76 18.94
N LEU A 200 -5.17 -4.06 19.95
CA LEU A 200 -6.27 -3.12 19.78
C LEU A 200 -5.93 -2.04 18.75
N ARG A 201 -4.73 -1.46 18.83
CA ARG A 201 -4.28 -0.41 17.91
C ARG A 201 -4.22 -0.89 16.47
N ILE A 202 -3.57 -2.03 16.21
CA ILE A 202 -3.47 -2.57 14.85
C ILE A 202 -4.83 -3.01 14.30
N ASN A 203 -5.69 -3.62 15.12
CA ASN A 203 -7.05 -3.98 14.71
C ASN A 203 -7.89 -2.74 14.38
N THR A 204 -7.72 -1.66 15.15
CA THR A 204 -8.36 -0.37 14.86
C THR A 204 -7.85 0.20 13.54
N TYR A 205 -6.54 0.22 13.30
CA TYR A 205 -5.98 0.68 12.02
C TYR A 205 -6.38 -0.19 10.84
N ARG A 206 -6.50 -1.51 11.03
CA ARG A 206 -7.02 -2.44 10.01
C ARG A 206 -8.45 -2.12 9.62
N ALA A 207 -9.30 -1.76 10.59
CA ALA A 207 -10.65 -1.31 10.31
C ALA A 207 -10.68 0.05 9.59
N LEU A 208 -9.88 1.03 10.04
CA LEU A 208 -9.81 2.35 9.41
C LEU A 208 -9.23 2.30 7.98
N ALA A 209 -8.37 1.32 7.69
CA ALA A 209 -7.72 1.11 6.40
C ALA A 209 -8.62 0.37 5.39
N SER A 210 -9.78 -0.15 5.81
CA SER A 210 -10.63 -0.91 4.91
C SER A 210 -11.28 -0.01 3.83
N PRO A 211 -11.39 -0.49 2.57
CA PRO A 211 -12.08 0.24 1.51
C PRO A 211 -13.52 0.61 1.86
N ALA A 212 -14.25 -0.29 2.54
CA ALA A 212 -15.62 -0.05 2.99
C ALA A 212 -15.70 1.11 3.98
N TRP A 213 -14.82 1.16 4.97
CA TRP A 213 -14.80 2.24 5.95
C TRP A 213 -14.49 3.60 5.31
N ILE A 214 -13.45 3.67 4.49
CA ILE A 214 -13.04 4.93 3.84
C ILE A 214 -14.14 5.45 2.91
N SER A 215 -14.78 4.55 2.14
CA SER A 215 -15.83 4.90 1.19
C SER A 215 -17.10 5.47 1.84
N LEU A 216 -17.49 4.97 3.01
CA LEU A 216 -18.75 5.33 3.66
C LEU A 216 -18.61 6.52 4.63
N THR A 217 -17.46 6.66 5.29
CA THR A 217 -17.29 7.65 6.37
C THR A 217 -16.57 8.92 5.93
N SER A 218 -15.72 8.86 4.91
CA SER A 218 -14.86 9.98 4.54
C SER A 218 -15.49 10.85 3.46
N PRO A 219 -15.60 12.19 3.65
CA PRO A 219 -16.13 13.10 2.62
C PRO A 219 -15.17 13.25 1.43
N ASP A 220 -13.87 13.07 1.66
CA ASP A 220 -12.82 13.01 0.64
C ASP A 220 -12.00 11.72 0.85
N PRO A 221 -12.40 10.61 0.20
CA PRO A 221 -11.77 9.30 0.39
C PRO A 221 -10.31 9.28 -0.10
N VAL A 222 -9.98 10.07 -1.14
CA VAL A 222 -8.60 10.15 -1.67
C VAL A 222 -7.66 10.81 -0.65
N LEU A 223 -8.08 11.94 -0.04
CA LEU A 223 -7.26 12.60 0.97
C LEU A 223 -7.10 11.73 2.22
N ALA A 224 -8.18 11.09 2.65
CA ALA A 224 -8.18 10.20 3.80
C ALA A 224 -7.21 9.04 3.58
N ALA A 225 -7.24 8.41 2.40
CA ALA A 225 -6.32 7.35 2.02
C ALA A 225 -4.85 7.80 2.01
N PHE A 226 -4.55 8.99 1.46
CA PHE A 226 -3.17 9.52 1.47
C PHE A 226 -2.64 9.78 2.88
N LYS A 227 -3.46 10.37 3.75
CA LYS A 227 -3.07 10.65 5.14
C LYS A 227 -2.88 9.36 5.93
N LEU A 228 -3.80 8.40 5.78
CA LEU A 228 -3.77 7.14 6.50
C LEU A 228 -2.61 6.26 6.05
N SER A 229 -2.37 6.12 4.74
CA SER A 229 -1.21 5.36 4.24
C SER A 229 0.12 5.93 4.74
N TRP A 230 0.28 7.25 4.77
CA TRP A 230 1.47 7.89 5.33
C TRP A 230 1.63 7.68 6.83
N GLU A 231 0.52 7.70 7.57
CA GLU A 231 0.51 7.41 9.01
C GLU A 231 0.95 5.96 9.27
N LEU A 232 0.40 4.99 8.54
CA LEU A 232 0.73 3.56 8.64
C LEU A 232 2.21 3.29 8.33
N GLU A 233 2.76 3.90 7.28
CA GLU A 233 4.19 3.76 6.96
C GLU A 233 5.10 4.33 8.06
N LYS A 234 4.69 5.43 8.70
CA LYS A 234 5.42 6.01 9.83
C LYS A 234 5.31 5.14 11.08
N LEU A 235 4.18 4.47 11.30
CA LEU A 235 3.98 3.53 12.39
C LEU A 235 4.82 2.26 12.20
N ALA A 236 4.91 1.75 10.97
CA ALA A 236 5.74 0.61 10.61
C ALA A 236 7.24 0.81 10.92
N LEU A 237 7.71 2.07 10.90
CA LEU A 237 9.08 2.43 11.30
C LEU A 237 9.28 2.58 12.80
N ARG A 238 8.19 2.68 13.58
CA ARG A 238 8.22 2.87 15.04
C ARG A 238 7.95 1.58 15.80
N GLU A 239 7.00 0.77 15.33
CA GLU A 239 6.67 -0.56 15.85
C GLU A 239 7.25 -1.60 14.89
N ASN A 240 8.42 -2.14 15.24
CA ASN A 240 9.13 -3.09 14.38
C ASN A 240 8.46 -4.48 14.39
N GLU A 241 7.77 -4.82 15.48
CA GLU A 241 7.14 -6.13 15.71
C GLU A 241 6.00 -6.40 14.73
N PHE A 242 5.22 -5.37 14.37
CA PHE A 242 4.09 -5.46 13.43
C PHE A 242 4.33 -4.72 12.12
N LYS A 243 5.60 -4.47 11.78
CA LYS A 243 6.00 -3.67 10.61
C LYS A 243 5.33 -4.14 9.32
N ASP A 244 5.37 -5.45 9.05
CA ASP A 244 4.85 -6.01 7.81
C ASP A 244 3.33 -5.85 7.71
N SER A 245 2.60 -6.01 8.81
CA SER A 245 1.15 -5.80 8.84
C SER A 245 0.79 -4.34 8.57
N TYR A 246 1.50 -3.36 9.15
CA TYR A 246 1.28 -1.94 8.83
C TYR A 246 1.60 -1.61 7.37
N LEU A 247 2.66 -2.20 6.80
CA LEU A 247 3.00 -2.01 5.39
C LEU A 247 1.95 -2.61 4.46
N GLN A 248 1.39 -3.79 4.79
CA GLN A 248 0.29 -4.39 4.05
C GLN A 248 -0.97 -3.51 4.08
N LEU A 249 -1.37 -3.00 5.25
CA LEU A 249 -2.49 -2.06 5.38
C LEU A 249 -2.22 -0.76 4.62
N GLY A 250 -0.99 -0.24 4.69
CA GLY A 250 -0.56 0.92 3.91
C GLY A 250 -0.73 0.69 2.41
N HIS A 251 -0.28 -0.48 1.91
CA HIS A 251 -0.44 -0.87 0.52
C HIS A 251 -1.92 -1.03 0.12
N GLN A 252 -2.76 -1.60 0.96
CA GLN A 252 -4.21 -1.72 0.74
C GLN A 252 -4.85 -0.34 0.53
N VAL A 253 -4.53 0.64 1.37
CA VAL A 253 -5.05 2.00 1.27
C VAL A 253 -4.52 2.72 0.01
N LYS A 254 -3.24 2.50 -0.34
CA LYS A 254 -2.65 3.01 -1.60
C LYS A 254 -3.35 2.43 -2.82
N LYS A 255 -3.65 1.13 -2.80
CA LYS A 255 -4.39 0.44 -3.87
C LYS A 255 -5.82 0.98 -3.99
N TYR A 256 -6.54 1.15 -2.87
CA TYR A 256 -7.88 1.73 -2.87
C TYR A 256 -7.94 3.12 -3.54
N ALA A 257 -6.96 4.00 -3.25
CA ALA A 257 -6.89 5.31 -3.90
C ALA A 257 -6.66 5.19 -5.43
N CYS A 258 -5.91 4.18 -5.87
CA CYS A 258 -5.71 3.89 -7.30
C CYS A 258 -6.97 3.32 -7.94
N ASP A 259 -7.65 2.38 -7.29
CA ASP A 259 -8.86 1.75 -7.77
C ASP A 259 -9.97 2.82 -7.97
N LEU A 260 -10.07 3.77 -7.04
CA LEU A 260 -11.00 4.90 -7.15
C LEU A 260 -10.69 5.81 -8.36
N LEU A 261 -9.40 6.07 -8.64
CA LEU A 261 -8.99 6.80 -9.84
C LEU A 261 -9.26 6.00 -11.12
N GLY A 262 -9.15 4.67 -11.06
CA GLY A 262 -9.51 3.74 -12.15
C GLY A 262 -10.99 3.79 -12.53
N GLN A 263 -11.88 4.23 -11.63
CA GLN A 263 -13.32 4.37 -11.91
C GLN A 263 -13.69 5.67 -12.66
N CYS A 264 -12.73 6.56 -12.89
CA CYS A 264 -12.95 7.79 -13.64
C CYS A 264 -13.15 7.47 -15.13
N ARG A 265 -14.25 7.94 -15.72
CA ARG A 265 -14.60 7.66 -17.14
C ARG A 265 -14.34 8.85 -18.07
N SER A 266 -14.25 10.06 -17.52
CA SER A 266 -13.99 11.27 -18.30
C SER A 266 -12.75 12.00 -17.79
N SER A 267 -12.12 12.78 -18.67
CA SER A 267 -11.00 13.66 -18.28
C SER A 267 -11.43 14.73 -17.28
N GLU A 268 -12.71 15.14 -17.30
CA GLU A 268 -13.27 16.09 -16.34
C GLU A 268 -13.35 15.50 -14.93
N GLU A 269 -13.79 14.24 -14.79
CA GLU A 269 -13.77 13.52 -13.51
C GLU A 269 -12.34 13.39 -12.97
N VAL A 270 -11.37 13.06 -13.84
CA VAL A 270 -9.95 12.97 -13.46
C VAL A 270 -9.39 14.33 -13.02
N ILE A 271 -9.67 15.39 -13.78
CA ILE A 271 -9.22 16.76 -13.45
C ILE A 271 -9.85 17.21 -12.13
N ALA A 272 -11.13 16.93 -11.89
CA ALA A 272 -11.79 17.27 -10.63
C ALA A 272 -11.11 16.59 -9.43
N VAL A 273 -10.75 15.31 -9.56
CA VAL A 273 -10.00 14.57 -8.52
C VAL A 273 -8.61 15.17 -8.28
N LEU A 274 -7.89 15.50 -9.35
CA LEU A 274 -6.49 15.93 -9.29
C LEU A 274 -6.29 17.42 -8.95
N ASN A 275 -7.31 18.26 -9.14
CA ASN A 275 -7.23 19.71 -8.95
C ASN A 275 -7.83 20.22 -7.62
N LYS A 276 -8.45 19.35 -6.80
CA LYS A 276 -9.08 19.78 -5.55
C LYS A 276 -8.04 20.27 -4.52
N THR A 277 -8.16 21.56 -4.17
CA THR A 277 -7.48 22.20 -3.04
C THR A 277 -8.16 21.81 -1.71
N ASN A 278 -7.42 21.88 -0.60
CA ASN A 278 -7.99 21.59 0.72
C ASN A 278 -9.01 22.68 1.11
N ASP A 279 -10.12 22.29 1.73
CA ASP A 279 -11.18 23.24 2.14
C ASP A 279 -10.67 24.32 3.11
N SER A 280 -9.56 24.10 3.82
CA SER A 280 -8.94 25.09 4.72
C SER A 280 -8.22 26.24 3.99
N ASP A 281 -7.86 26.05 2.72
CA ASP A 281 -7.18 27.06 1.91
C ASP A 281 -8.15 27.77 0.94
N ALA A 282 -9.41 27.32 0.90
CA ALA A 282 -10.44 27.79 -0.01
C ALA A 282 -11.05 29.15 0.39
N GLU A 283 -10.84 29.60 1.62
CA GLU A 283 -11.38 30.89 2.09
C GLU A 283 -10.56 32.10 1.61
N ASP A 284 -9.32 31.90 1.13
CA ASP A 284 -8.44 32.99 0.70
C ASP A 284 -8.24 33.10 -0.82
N GLU A 285 -8.78 32.19 -1.63
CA GLU A 285 -8.64 32.20 -3.10
C GLU A 285 -9.77 32.99 -3.78
N GLU A 286 -9.91 34.26 -3.39
CA GLU A 286 -10.65 35.22 -4.20
C GLU A 286 -9.86 35.55 -5.48
N GLU A 287 -10.54 35.41 -6.61
CA GLU A 287 -10.29 36.06 -7.89
C GLU A 287 -8.98 35.71 -8.64
N GLN A 288 -9.00 34.67 -9.50
CA GLN A 288 -8.84 34.81 -10.97
C GLN A 288 -8.59 33.48 -11.69
N ASP A 289 -9.41 33.27 -12.73
CA ASP A 289 -9.31 32.27 -13.81
C ASP A 289 -9.65 30.81 -13.46
N GLY A 290 -10.88 30.40 -13.78
CA GLY A 290 -11.32 28.98 -13.79
C GLY A 290 -10.62 28.10 -14.84
N ASP A 291 -9.74 28.67 -15.67
CA ASP A 291 -8.97 27.97 -16.70
C ASP A 291 -7.61 27.43 -16.22
N LYS A 292 -7.30 27.56 -14.92
CA LYS A 292 -5.98 27.24 -14.37
C LYS A 292 -5.96 25.93 -13.59
N LEU A 293 -5.13 24.98 -14.02
CA LEU A 293 -4.90 23.70 -13.35
C LEU A 293 -3.73 23.86 -12.37
N THR A 294 -4.01 23.89 -11.07
CA THR A 294 -2.98 23.99 -10.01
C THR A 294 -2.45 22.61 -9.59
N LEU A 295 -3.12 21.51 -10.01
CA LEU A 295 -2.72 20.11 -9.74
C LEU A 295 -2.37 19.86 -8.26
N SER A 296 -3.05 20.56 -7.36
CA SER A 296 -2.78 20.59 -5.92
C SER A 296 -2.83 19.19 -5.29
N ARG A 297 -3.82 18.38 -5.66
CA ARG A 297 -3.95 17.00 -5.16
C ARG A 297 -2.83 16.10 -5.65
N LEU A 298 -2.36 16.29 -6.88
CA LEU A 298 -1.23 15.54 -7.42
C LEU A 298 0.08 15.92 -6.71
N LYS A 299 0.33 17.22 -6.48
CA LYS A 299 1.47 17.68 -5.67
C LYS A 299 1.42 17.07 -4.26
N LEU A 300 0.22 16.95 -3.69
CA LEU A 300 0.01 16.28 -2.40
C LEU A 300 0.28 14.77 -2.47
N ALA A 301 -0.15 14.08 -3.53
CA ALA A 301 0.13 12.67 -3.76
C ALA A 301 1.65 12.39 -3.87
N LEU A 302 2.39 13.28 -4.54
CA LEU A 302 3.86 13.22 -4.60
C LEU A 302 4.48 13.43 -3.21
N LYS A 303 3.95 14.35 -2.39
CA LYS A 303 4.42 14.61 -1.02
C LYS A 303 4.23 13.40 -0.10
N TYR A 304 3.12 12.69 -0.24
CA TYR A 304 2.81 11.44 0.48
C TYR A 304 3.35 10.18 -0.20
N GLU A 305 4.23 10.32 -1.20
CA GLU A 305 4.93 9.20 -1.87
C GLU A 305 3.96 8.11 -2.39
N GLN A 306 2.83 8.54 -2.97
CA GLN A 306 1.78 7.69 -3.52
C GLN A 306 2.15 7.19 -4.93
N LYS A 307 3.14 6.29 -5.00
CA LYS A 307 3.75 5.82 -6.26
C LYS A 307 2.74 5.23 -7.24
N GLN A 308 1.87 4.31 -6.80
CA GLN A 308 0.86 3.65 -7.64
C GLN A 308 -0.16 4.63 -8.21
N PHE A 309 -0.64 5.58 -7.40
CA PHE A 309 -1.64 6.56 -7.80
C PHE A 309 -1.12 7.48 -8.91
N VAL A 310 0.12 7.94 -8.78
CA VAL A 310 0.77 8.80 -9.79
C VAL A 310 1.07 8.00 -11.06
N ALA A 311 1.51 6.74 -10.93
CA ALA A 311 1.82 5.87 -12.06
C ALA A 311 0.58 5.41 -12.84
N HIS A 312 -0.63 5.62 -12.31
CA HIS A 312 -1.89 5.21 -12.92
C HIS A 312 -2.05 5.75 -14.36
N PRO A 313 -2.50 4.94 -15.33
CA PRO A 313 -2.59 5.34 -16.74
C PRO A 313 -3.39 6.63 -16.98
N HIS A 314 -4.51 6.84 -16.28
CA HIS A 314 -5.31 8.06 -16.42
C HIS A 314 -4.58 9.32 -15.93
N CYS A 315 -3.83 9.22 -14.82
CA CYS A 315 -3.01 10.33 -14.32
C CYS A 315 -1.86 10.63 -15.30
N GLN A 316 -1.19 9.60 -15.79
CA GLN A 316 -0.08 9.73 -16.75
C GLN A 316 -0.54 10.31 -18.09
N GLN A 317 -1.73 9.97 -18.55
CA GLN A 317 -2.32 10.55 -19.77
C GLN A 317 -2.57 12.06 -19.60
N LEU A 318 -3.16 12.48 -18.47
CA LEU A 318 -3.36 13.90 -18.18
C LEU A 318 -2.02 14.65 -18.11
N LEU A 319 -1.06 14.12 -17.35
CA LEU A 319 0.29 14.67 -17.23
C LEU A 319 0.99 14.82 -18.58
N THR A 320 0.84 13.81 -19.45
CA THR A 320 1.40 13.84 -20.80
C THR A 320 0.74 14.91 -21.66
N SER A 321 -0.58 15.12 -21.51
CA SER A 321 -1.29 16.16 -22.27
C SER A 321 -0.84 17.57 -21.87
N ILE A 322 -0.57 17.79 -20.58
CA ILE A 322 -0.03 19.04 -20.05
C ILE A 322 1.44 19.22 -20.46
N TRP A 323 2.24 18.15 -20.40
CA TRP A 323 3.66 18.20 -20.75
C TRP A 323 3.90 18.66 -22.21
N TYR A 324 3.06 18.19 -23.14
CA TYR A 324 3.17 18.55 -24.56
C TYR A 324 2.22 19.68 -24.99
N GLU A 325 1.70 20.45 -24.03
CA GLU A 325 0.89 21.64 -24.32
C GLU A 325 1.69 22.62 -25.20
N GLY A 326 1.13 23.04 -26.33
CA GLY A 326 1.77 23.96 -27.28
C GLY A 326 2.49 23.33 -28.49
N LEU A 327 2.69 21.99 -28.51
CA LEU A 327 3.28 21.28 -29.66
C LEU A 327 2.31 20.27 -30.27
N PRO A 328 1.36 20.71 -31.13
CA PRO A 328 0.40 19.81 -31.74
C PRO A 328 1.11 18.74 -32.60
N GLY A 329 0.77 17.47 -32.36
CA GLY A 329 1.29 16.35 -33.14
C GLY A 329 2.70 15.88 -32.78
N TRP A 330 3.38 16.45 -31.77
CA TRP A 330 4.71 16.00 -31.34
C TRP A 330 4.76 14.49 -31.07
N ARG A 331 3.73 13.95 -30.41
CA ARG A 331 3.62 12.51 -30.09
C ARG A 331 3.66 11.61 -31.33
N LYS A 332 3.02 12.03 -32.42
CA LYS A 332 2.83 11.24 -33.66
C LYS A 332 4.06 11.23 -34.58
N ARG A 333 5.07 12.08 -34.35
CA ARG A 333 6.25 12.20 -35.21
C ARG A 333 7.27 11.07 -34.99
N ASN A 334 7.99 10.72 -36.06
CA ASN A 334 9.06 9.73 -36.03
C ASN A 334 10.23 10.20 -35.14
N GLY A 335 10.97 9.24 -34.57
CA GLY A 335 12.14 9.52 -33.71
C GLY A 335 13.18 10.39 -34.40
N PHE A 336 13.50 10.12 -35.67
CA PHE A 336 14.45 10.92 -36.45
C PHE A 336 14.00 12.38 -36.64
N THR A 337 12.73 12.61 -36.98
CA THR A 337 12.18 13.96 -37.10
C THR A 337 12.19 14.69 -35.77
N LYS A 338 11.89 14.00 -34.65
CA LYS A 338 12.00 14.57 -33.30
C LYS A 338 13.43 14.98 -32.99
N PHE A 339 14.40 14.12 -33.30
CA PHE A 339 15.83 14.42 -33.11
C PHE A 339 16.25 15.66 -33.90
N LEU A 340 15.92 15.74 -35.20
CA LEU A 340 16.26 16.90 -36.03
C LEU A 340 15.66 18.21 -35.50
N ILE A 341 14.39 18.18 -35.08
CA ILE A 341 13.72 19.36 -34.52
C ILE A 341 14.33 19.74 -33.17
N CYS A 342 14.59 18.78 -32.28
CA CYS A 342 15.27 19.05 -31.02
C CYS A 342 16.64 19.69 -31.25
N THR A 343 17.46 19.15 -32.14
CA THR A 343 18.77 19.71 -32.49
C THR A 343 18.64 21.13 -33.04
N GLY A 344 17.67 21.38 -33.93
CA GLY A 344 17.39 22.73 -34.42
C GLY A 344 16.97 23.71 -33.32
N LEU A 345 16.12 23.28 -32.38
CA LEU A 345 15.71 24.11 -31.22
C LEU A 345 16.88 24.38 -30.26
N ILE A 346 17.77 23.40 -30.05
CA ILE A 346 18.97 23.54 -29.23
C ILE A 346 19.91 24.59 -29.81
N LEU A 347 20.16 24.56 -31.12
CA LEU A 347 21.02 25.54 -31.80
C LEU A 347 20.42 26.97 -31.75
N LEU A 348 19.09 27.08 -31.76
CA LEU A 348 18.38 28.36 -31.67
C LEU A 348 18.19 28.88 -30.23
N LEU A 349 18.66 28.15 -29.21
CA LEU A 349 18.53 28.51 -27.80
C LEU A 349 18.92 29.96 -27.47
N PRO A 350 20.12 30.48 -27.84
CA PRO A 350 20.51 31.83 -27.47
C PRO A 350 19.62 32.91 -28.10
N PHE A 351 19.09 32.66 -29.30
CA PHE A 351 18.17 33.58 -29.96
C PHE A 351 16.78 33.55 -29.29
N MET A 352 16.30 32.36 -28.91
CA MET A 352 14.99 32.18 -28.28
C MET A 352 14.94 32.74 -26.85
N SER A 353 16.03 32.62 -26.09
CA SER A 353 16.11 33.20 -24.73
C SER A 353 16.08 34.73 -24.75
N VAL A 354 16.84 35.36 -25.66
CA VAL A 354 16.83 36.82 -25.87
C VAL A 354 15.46 37.28 -26.38
N TYR A 355 14.84 36.54 -27.29
CA TYR A 355 13.51 36.84 -27.80
C TYR A 355 12.44 36.82 -26.69
N TYR A 356 12.48 35.82 -25.79
CA TYR A 356 11.57 35.75 -24.64
C TYR A 356 11.71 36.97 -23.73
N TRP A 357 12.94 37.44 -23.52
CA TRP A 357 13.22 38.61 -22.70
C TRP A 357 12.60 39.88 -23.27
N ILE A 358 12.68 40.09 -24.60
CA ILE A 358 12.13 41.28 -25.27
C ILE A 358 10.60 41.19 -25.41
N PHE A 359 10.05 40.04 -25.82
CA PHE A 359 8.63 39.87 -26.15
C PHE A 359 7.97 38.68 -25.42
N PRO A 360 7.78 38.75 -24.10
CA PRO A 360 7.26 37.62 -23.31
C PRO A 360 5.79 37.27 -23.60
N ARG A 361 5.01 38.18 -24.19
CA ARG A 361 3.58 37.98 -24.48
C ARG A 361 3.29 37.42 -25.87
N SER A 362 4.30 37.28 -26.74
CA SER A 362 4.11 36.79 -28.10
C SER A 362 3.74 35.29 -28.13
N LYS A 363 3.28 34.79 -29.28
CA LYS A 363 2.97 33.35 -29.46
C LYS A 363 4.19 32.45 -29.18
N ILE A 364 5.38 32.90 -29.59
CA ILE A 364 6.65 32.20 -29.33
C ILE A 364 7.01 32.26 -27.84
N GLY A 365 6.77 33.40 -27.17
CA GLY A 365 6.95 33.52 -25.72
C GLY A 365 6.02 32.60 -24.92
N GLN A 366 4.78 32.42 -25.39
CA GLN A 366 3.83 31.44 -24.83
C GLN A 366 4.29 30.00 -25.09
N LEU A 367 4.85 29.70 -26.26
CA LEU A 367 5.45 28.39 -26.56
C LEU A 367 6.65 28.09 -25.64
N LEU A 368 7.52 29.06 -25.38
CA LEU A 368 8.66 28.94 -24.45
C LEU A 368 8.22 28.70 -23.00
N ARG A 369 6.99 29.10 -22.64
CA ARG A 369 6.40 28.81 -21.32
C ARG A 369 5.92 27.36 -21.19
N SER A 370 5.78 26.63 -22.29
CA SER A 370 5.41 25.22 -22.24
C SER A 370 6.46 24.41 -21.47
N PRO A 371 6.05 23.42 -20.67
CA PRO A 371 6.95 22.73 -19.75
C PRO A 371 8.01 21.89 -20.50
N PHE A 372 7.65 21.27 -21.62
CA PHE A 372 8.62 20.56 -22.45
C PHE A 372 9.73 21.47 -22.98
N MET A 373 9.39 22.70 -23.41
CA MET A 373 10.39 23.66 -23.88
C MET A 373 11.31 24.12 -22.77
N LYS A 374 10.78 24.38 -21.56
CA LYS A 374 11.63 24.70 -20.39
C LYS A 374 12.63 23.58 -20.13
N PHE A 375 12.17 22.34 -20.07
CA PHE A 375 13.04 21.18 -19.85
C PHE A 375 14.10 21.03 -20.94
N LEU A 376 13.71 21.17 -22.20
CA LEU A 376 14.62 21.07 -23.34
C LEU A 376 15.71 22.15 -23.25
N TYR A 377 15.36 23.40 -22.98
CA TYR A 377 16.32 24.49 -22.90
C TYR A 377 17.22 24.43 -21.67
N HIS A 378 16.71 24.02 -20.50
CA HIS A 378 17.55 23.77 -19.31
C HIS A 378 18.54 22.64 -19.57
N SER A 379 18.09 21.54 -20.17
CA SER A 379 18.96 20.41 -20.53
C SER A 379 20.00 20.78 -21.59
N ALA A 380 19.59 21.55 -22.59
CA ALA A 380 20.47 22.03 -23.65
C ALA A 380 21.55 22.99 -23.13
N SER A 381 21.18 23.92 -22.24
CA SER A 381 22.15 24.80 -21.59
C SER A 381 23.18 24.02 -20.78
N PHE A 382 22.73 23.00 -20.04
CA PHE A 382 23.65 22.11 -19.33
C PHE A 382 24.58 21.35 -20.30
N GLY A 383 24.06 20.89 -21.44
CA GLY A 383 24.88 20.30 -22.50
C GLY A 383 25.92 21.27 -23.08
N VAL A 384 25.57 22.54 -23.27
CA VAL A 384 26.52 23.60 -23.69
C VAL A 384 27.57 23.85 -22.62
N PHE A 385 27.18 23.86 -21.34
CA PHE A 385 28.13 23.98 -20.22
C PHE A 385 29.17 22.85 -20.22
N LEU A 386 28.73 21.60 -20.40
CA LEU A 386 29.66 20.47 -20.51
C LEU A 386 30.57 20.57 -21.73
N PHE A 387 30.02 21.03 -22.87
CA PHE A 387 30.83 21.29 -24.05
C PHE A 387 31.89 22.37 -23.79
N LEU A 388 31.55 23.45 -23.08
CA LEU A 388 32.51 24.47 -22.65
C LEU A 388 33.60 23.90 -21.73
N LEU A 389 33.27 22.98 -20.82
CA LEU A 389 34.25 22.30 -19.98
C LEU A 389 35.21 21.42 -20.81
N VAL A 390 34.69 20.70 -21.80
CA VAL A 390 35.53 19.94 -22.75
C VAL A 390 36.45 20.90 -23.50
N CYS A 391 35.92 22.00 -24.05
CA CYS A 391 36.73 23.02 -24.71
C CYS A 391 37.82 23.59 -23.81
N ALA A 392 37.49 23.91 -22.54
CA ALA A 392 38.44 24.40 -21.55
C ALA A 392 39.56 23.40 -21.23
N SER A 393 39.26 22.08 -21.26
CA SER A 393 40.28 21.05 -21.10
C SER A 393 41.19 20.89 -22.32
N THR A 394 40.70 21.22 -23.52
CA THR A 394 41.43 21.08 -24.79
C THR A 394 42.13 22.36 -25.25
N ASP A 395 42.04 23.47 -24.51
CA ASP A 395 42.68 24.74 -24.90
C ASP A 395 44.21 24.68 -24.75
N ILE A 396 44.84 23.99 -25.70
CA ILE A 396 46.28 23.80 -25.85
C ILE A 396 46.97 25.10 -26.27
N SER A 397 46.23 26.07 -26.81
CA SER A 397 46.79 27.29 -27.41
C SER A 397 47.43 28.24 -26.38
N ASN A 398 46.94 28.22 -25.14
CA ASN A 398 47.44 29.05 -24.03
C ASN A 398 48.29 28.27 -23.00
N ALA A 399 48.44 26.96 -23.17
CA ALA A 399 49.10 26.05 -22.23
C ALA A 399 50.58 26.39 -21.92
N PRO A 400 51.48 26.64 -22.90
CA PRO A 400 52.91 26.78 -22.61
C PRO A 400 53.26 28.05 -21.82
N ARG A 401 52.42 29.08 -21.86
CA ARG A 401 52.58 30.28 -21.02
C ARG A 401 52.01 30.06 -19.63
N ARG A 402 50.85 29.41 -19.51
CA ARG A 402 50.13 29.21 -18.24
C ARG A 402 50.82 28.25 -17.27
N GLU A 403 51.61 27.30 -17.77
CA GLU A 403 52.38 26.37 -16.94
C GLU A 403 53.48 27.03 -16.09
N MET A 404 53.93 28.22 -16.48
CA MET A 404 54.98 28.98 -15.79
C MET A 404 54.45 30.07 -14.86
N PHE A 405 53.17 30.44 -14.98
CA PHE A 405 52.56 31.51 -14.18
C PHE A 405 51.74 30.94 -13.01
N ARG A 406 52.11 31.33 -11.80
CA ARG A 406 51.26 31.14 -10.62
C ARG A 406 50.08 32.13 -10.70
N GLY A 407 48.87 31.68 -10.35
CA GLY A 407 47.63 32.48 -10.39
C GLY A 407 47.42 33.27 -11.70
N PRO A 408 47.35 32.60 -12.86
CA PRO A 408 47.13 33.29 -14.14
C PRO A 408 45.77 33.99 -14.15
N ALA A 409 45.68 35.08 -14.92
CA ALA A 409 44.39 35.74 -15.14
C ALA A 409 43.40 34.76 -15.79
N PRO A 410 42.11 34.81 -15.40
CA PRO A 410 41.08 33.92 -15.94
C PRO A 410 40.99 34.02 -17.47
N SER A 411 40.86 32.88 -18.15
CA SER A 411 40.63 32.87 -19.61
C SER A 411 39.24 33.40 -19.95
N GLU A 412 39.04 33.80 -21.20
CA GLU A 412 37.71 34.10 -21.74
C GLU A 412 36.74 32.92 -21.55
N LEU A 413 37.23 31.68 -21.70
CA LEU A 413 36.44 30.47 -21.45
C LEU A 413 36.11 30.29 -19.95
N GLU A 414 37.06 30.56 -19.05
CA GLU A 414 36.82 30.52 -17.60
C GLU A 414 35.79 31.58 -17.18
N TRP A 415 35.81 32.78 -17.76
CA TRP A 415 34.78 33.80 -17.53
C TRP A 415 33.39 33.33 -17.96
N LEU A 416 33.29 32.65 -19.11
CA LEU A 416 32.03 32.02 -19.52
C LEU A 416 31.61 30.92 -18.54
N ILE A 417 32.51 30.06 -18.10
CA ILE A 417 32.22 29.01 -17.12
C ILE A 417 31.71 29.61 -15.79
N VAL A 418 32.35 30.67 -15.28
CA VAL A 418 31.91 31.40 -14.08
C VAL A 418 30.50 31.96 -14.25
N LEU A 419 30.18 32.50 -15.44
CA LEU A 419 28.84 33.00 -15.74
C LEU A 419 27.77 31.89 -15.69
N TRP A 420 28.08 30.69 -16.16
CA TRP A 420 27.18 29.54 -16.06
C TRP A 420 27.03 29.05 -14.62
N VAL A 421 28.13 28.91 -13.89
CA VAL A 421 28.11 28.45 -12.49
C VAL A 421 27.35 29.42 -11.60
N THR A 422 27.52 30.73 -11.77
CA THR A 422 26.73 31.73 -11.04
C THR A 422 25.24 31.61 -11.37
N GLY A 423 24.88 31.32 -12.62
CA GLY A 423 23.51 31.00 -13.03
C GLY A 423 22.94 29.73 -12.36
N PHE A 424 23.75 28.68 -12.20
CA PHE A 424 23.36 27.46 -11.49
C PHE A 424 23.20 27.71 -9.99
N ILE A 425 24.13 28.43 -9.35
CA ILE A 425 24.03 28.82 -7.93
C ILE A 425 22.73 29.60 -7.68
N TRP A 426 22.41 30.56 -8.55
CA TRP A 426 21.15 31.31 -8.43
C TRP A 426 19.92 30.41 -8.59
N GLY A 427 19.96 29.46 -9.52
CA GLY A 427 18.92 28.45 -9.71
C GLY A 427 18.69 27.59 -8.46
N GLU A 428 19.74 27.05 -7.88
CA GLU A 428 19.68 26.22 -6.67
C GLU A 428 19.24 27.04 -5.44
N CYS A 429 19.71 28.28 -5.28
CA CYS A 429 19.25 29.16 -4.21
C CYS A 429 17.73 29.41 -4.31
N LYS A 430 17.22 29.57 -5.54
CA LYS A 430 15.79 29.73 -5.78
C LYS A 430 15.01 28.45 -5.44
N GLN A 431 15.48 27.28 -5.87
CA GLN A 431 14.86 26.00 -5.55
C GLN A 431 14.82 25.75 -4.05
N LEU A 432 15.92 26.02 -3.34
CA LEU A 432 16.02 25.90 -1.88
C LEU A 432 15.00 26.80 -1.17
N TRP A 433 14.74 28.00 -1.70
CA TRP A 433 13.75 28.92 -1.16
C TRP A 433 12.31 28.42 -1.40
N GLU A 434 12.01 27.89 -2.59
CA GLU A 434 10.66 27.43 -2.95
C GLU A 434 10.28 26.11 -2.25
N GLU A 435 11.18 25.11 -2.22
CA GLU A 435 10.90 23.80 -1.63
C GLU A 435 11.13 23.75 -0.11
N GLY A 436 12.09 24.53 0.38
CA GLY A 436 12.58 24.49 1.76
C GLY A 436 13.64 23.43 2.02
N LEU A 437 14.48 23.68 3.03
CA LEU A 437 15.69 22.88 3.34
C LEU A 437 15.42 21.39 3.55
N ARG A 438 14.35 21.03 4.27
CA ARG A 438 14.05 19.63 4.61
C ARG A 438 13.64 18.82 3.38
N ALA A 439 12.87 19.42 2.46
CA ALA A 439 12.47 18.74 1.23
C ALA A 439 13.67 18.59 0.29
N TYR A 440 14.52 19.63 0.21
CA TYR A 440 15.73 19.66 -0.61
C TYR A 440 16.72 18.55 -0.23
N ILE A 441 17.04 18.41 1.06
CA ILE A 441 18.02 17.41 1.57
C ILE A 441 17.56 15.97 1.34
N ARG A 442 16.25 15.72 1.26
CA ARG A 442 15.70 14.37 1.04
C ARG A 442 15.97 13.84 -0.37
N GLN A 443 16.27 14.71 -1.34
CA GLN A 443 16.53 14.33 -2.72
C GLN A 443 18.03 14.15 -2.96
N TRP A 444 18.46 12.93 -3.29
CA TRP A 444 19.89 12.61 -3.53
C TRP A 444 20.52 13.39 -4.69
N TRP A 445 19.75 13.74 -5.71
CA TRP A 445 20.26 14.56 -6.82
C TRP A 445 20.61 15.99 -6.41
N ASN A 446 19.86 16.56 -5.46
CA ASN A 446 20.12 17.89 -4.92
C ASN A 446 21.44 17.89 -4.10
N TRP A 447 21.80 16.77 -3.46
CA TRP A 447 23.11 16.61 -2.84
C TRP A 447 24.24 16.63 -3.87
N LEU A 448 24.06 15.96 -5.02
CA LEU A 448 25.05 15.99 -6.11
C LEU A 448 25.22 17.42 -6.63
N ASP A 449 24.12 18.15 -6.87
CA ASP A 449 24.17 19.55 -7.30
C ASP A 449 24.85 20.46 -6.26
N PHE A 450 24.53 20.30 -4.98
CA PHE A 450 25.17 21.05 -3.89
C PHE A 450 26.67 20.78 -3.79
N ILE A 451 27.11 19.52 -3.85
CA ILE A 451 28.52 19.13 -3.84
C ILE A 451 29.24 19.70 -5.08
N MET A 452 28.66 19.54 -6.26
CA MET A 452 29.23 20.07 -7.51
C MET A 452 29.41 21.59 -7.43
N LEU A 453 28.39 22.34 -7.03
CA LEU A 453 28.45 23.80 -6.98
C LEU A 453 29.35 24.32 -5.85
N SER A 454 29.38 23.65 -4.70
CA SER A 454 30.32 24.00 -3.63
C SER A 454 31.77 23.79 -4.05
N LEU A 455 32.09 22.75 -4.81
CA LEU A 455 33.43 22.52 -5.37
C LEU A 455 33.80 23.60 -6.42
N TYR A 456 32.88 24.00 -7.29
CA TYR A 456 33.12 25.11 -8.22
C TYR A 456 33.31 26.45 -7.48
N LEU A 457 32.51 26.73 -6.45
CA LEU A 457 32.64 27.93 -5.64
C LEU A 457 34.00 27.96 -4.91
N ALA A 458 34.43 26.82 -4.35
CA ALA A 458 35.75 26.67 -3.74
C ALA A 458 36.89 26.86 -4.75
N THR A 459 36.73 26.35 -5.97
CA THR A 459 37.71 26.55 -7.06
C THR A 459 37.87 28.03 -7.38
N PHE A 460 36.77 28.76 -7.58
CA PHE A 460 36.81 30.18 -7.93
C PHE A 460 37.32 31.04 -6.78
N SER A 461 36.95 30.73 -5.54
CA SER A 461 37.46 31.47 -4.37
C SER A 461 38.97 31.27 -4.21
N LEU A 462 39.49 30.05 -4.38
CA LEU A 462 40.93 29.78 -4.34
C LEU A 462 41.68 30.43 -5.50
N ARG A 463 41.10 30.45 -6.71
CA ARG A 463 41.67 31.17 -7.86
C ARG A 463 41.73 32.67 -7.61
N PHE A 464 40.69 33.24 -7.01
CA PHE A 464 40.65 34.65 -6.65
C PHE A 464 41.68 34.98 -5.55
N VAL A 465 41.79 34.13 -4.53
CA VAL A 465 42.82 34.28 -3.48
C VAL A 465 44.23 34.16 -4.07
N ALA A 466 44.47 33.20 -4.98
CA ALA A 466 45.75 33.05 -5.66
C ALA A 466 46.12 34.31 -6.45
N TYR A 467 45.15 34.91 -7.16
CA TYR A 467 45.35 36.17 -7.88
C TYR A 467 45.73 37.32 -6.92
N LEU A 468 45.00 37.50 -5.82
CA LEU A 468 45.27 38.54 -4.82
C LEU A 468 46.62 38.37 -4.10
N GLN A 469 46.99 37.13 -3.76
CA GLN A 469 48.26 36.84 -3.07
C GLN A 469 49.48 37.18 -3.93
N ILE A 470 49.34 37.06 -5.25
CA ILE A 470 50.41 37.35 -6.20
C ILE A 470 50.47 38.85 -6.49
N GLU A 471 49.31 39.52 -6.59
CA GLU A 471 49.25 40.97 -6.76
C GLU A 471 49.77 41.73 -5.53
N SER A 472 49.52 41.22 -4.32
CA SER A 472 50.07 41.77 -3.08
C SER A 472 51.58 41.54 -2.88
N GLY A 473 52.22 40.71 -3.71
CA GLY A 473 53.67 40.48 -3.70
C GLY A 473 54.23 39.76 -2.45
N LEU A 474 53.38 39.38 -1.48
CA LEU A 474 53.82 38.77 -0.21
C LEU A 474 54.26 37.30 -0.34
N TYR A 475 53.89 36.62 -1.43
CA TYR A 475 53.91 35.14 -1.50
C TYR A 475 54.82 34.53 -2.58
N GLY A 476 55.89 35.23 -2.96
CA GLY A 476 56.92 34.75 -3.90
C GLY A 476 56.75 35.27 -5.34
N PRO A 477 57.67 34.91 -6.26
CA PRO A 477 57.65 35.38 -7.65
C PRO A 477 56.51 34.74 -8.46
N ARG A 478 56.00 35.50 -9.44
CA ARG A 478 54.88 35.10 -10.31
C ARG A 478 55.26 34.03 -11.34
N GLU A 479 56.52 34.01 -11.75
CA GLU A 479 57.07 33.06 -12.73
C GLU A 479 57.93 32.02 -12.02
N MET A 480 57.51 30.75 -12.08
CA MET A 480 58.25 29.63 -11.51
C MET A 480 57.84 28.34 -12.23
N ALA A 481 58.78 27.42 -12.46
CA ALA A 481 58.46 26.13 -13.04
C ALA A 481 57.53 25.34 -12.11
N ARG A 482 56.52 24.67 -12.68
CA ARG A 482 55.48 23.94 -11.93
C ARG A 482 56.02 22.92 -10.91
N LYS A 483 57.21 22.36 -11.14
CA LYS A 483 57.88 21.41 -10.24
C LYS A 483 58.32 22.04 -8.92
N ASP A 484 58.62 23.33 -8.94
CA ASP A 484 59.16 24.06 -7.78
C ASP A 484 58.05 24.74 -6.97
N TRP A 485 56.78 24.57 -7.38
CA TRP A 485 55.65 25.15 -6.67
C TRP A 485 55.48 24.47 -5.30
N PRO A 486 55.15 25.22 -4.25
CA PRO A 486 54.88 24.63 -2.94
C PRO A 486 53.67 23.70 -3.04
N THR A 487 53.72 22.56 -2.35
CA THR A 487 52.65 21.54 -2.36
C THR A 487 51.28 22.09 -1.96
N ASN A 488 51.26 23.12 -1.11
CA ASN A 488 50.04 23.78 -0.62
C ASN A 488 49.65 25.02 -1.43
N ASP A 489 50.12 25.15 -2.67
CA ASP A 489 49.77 26.29 -3.52
C ASP A 489 48.25 26.34 -3.81
N PRO A 490 47.55 27.46 -3.54
CA PRO A 490 46.13 27.61 -3.85
C PRO A 490 45.78 27.32 -5.32
N THR A 491 46.70 27.58 -6.26
CA THR A 491 46.50 27.27 -7.69
C THR A 491 46.36 25.76 -7.91
N LEU A 492 47.27 24.94 -7.35
CA LEU A 492 47.23 23.48 -7.47
C LEU A 492 45.99 22.88 -6.82
N ILE A 493 45.63 23.36 -5.63
CA ILE A 493 44.43 22.92 -4.92
C ILE A 493 43.18 23.27 -5.74
N SER A 494 43.12 24.48 -6.32
CA SER A 494 42.01 24.88 -7.18
C SER A 494 41.90 24.03 -8.44
N GLU A 495 43.02 23.63 -9.07
CA GLU A 495 43.01 22.75 -10.23
C GLU A 495 42.51 21.34 -9.89
N GLY A 496 42.94 20.81 -8.73
CA GLY A 496 42.44 19.54 -8.23
C GLY A 496 40.94 19.56 -7.96
N LEU A 497 40.45 20.59 -7.25
CA LEU A 497 39.01 20.75 -6.99
C LEU A 497 38.21 20.98 -8.28
N PHE A 498 38.76 21.71 -9.25
CA PHE A 498 38.14 21.92 -10.55
C PHE A 498 37.97 20.62 -11.32
N ALA A 499 39.00 19.76 -11.33
CA ALA A 499 38.94 18.46 -11.98
C ALA A 499 37.86 17.56 -11.33
N VAL A 500 37.80 17.53 -10.00
CA VAL A 500 36.75 16.79 -9.26
C VAL A 500 35.37 17.36 -9.55
N ALA A 501 35.21 18.68 -9.58
CA ALA A 501 33.94 19.34 -9.93
C ALA A 501 33.48 18.97 -11.34
N ASN A 502 34.39 18.89 -12.31
CA ASN A 502 34.08 18.47 -13.67
C ASN A 502 33.57 17.03 -13.72
N ILE A 503 34.11 16.09 -12.93
CA ILE A 503 33.60 14.72 -12.85
C ILE A 503 32.14 14.71 -12.37
N PHE A 504 31.83 15.45 -11.29
CA PHE A 504 30.45 15.56 -10.80
C PHE A 504 29.52 16.23 -11.82
N SER A 505 30.01 17.19 -12.59
CA SER A 505 29.23 17.80 -13.68
C SER A 505 28.86 16.78 -14.77
N PHE A 506 29.76 15.87 -15.15
CA PHE A 506 29.42 14.80 -16.09
C PHE A 506 28.46 13.77 -15.47
N ALA A 507 28.65 13.42 -14.19
CA ALA A 507 27.76 12.53 -13.47
C ALA A 507 26.31 13.05 -13.41
N ARG A 508 26.12 14.38 -13.41
CA ARG A 508 24.81 15.03 -13.42
C ARG A 508 23.97 14.69 -14.66
N ILE A 509 24.57 14.34 -15.81
CA ILE A 509 23.83 13.93 -17.03
C ILE A 509 22.94 12.71 -16.76
N ILE A 510 23.34 11.82 -15.86
CA ILE A 510 22.60 10.61 -15.51
C ILE A 510 21.17 10.97 -15.06
N PHE A 511 20.97 12.12 -14.41
CA PHE A 511 19.64 12.61 -14.05
C PHE A 511 18.73 12.86 -15.26
N LEU A 512 19.27 13.26 -16.41
CA LEU A 512 18.47 13.50 -17.61
C LEU A 512 17.95 12.20 -18.22
N PHE A 513 18.56 11.04 -17.92
CA PHE A 513 18.11 9.74 -18.41
C PHE A 513 16.71 9.37 -17.91
N GLN A 514 16.26 9.90 -16.77
CA GLN A 514 14.91 9.66 -16.24
C GLN A 514 13.79 10.16 -17.16
N ALA A 515 14.07 11.12 -18.05
CA ALA A 515 13.09 11.62 -19.02
C ALA A 515 12.85 10.64 -20.17
N ASN A 516 13.80 9.73 -20.45
CA ASN A 516 13.70 8.75 -21.52
C ASN A 516 12.97 7.48 -21.03
N GLN A 517 12.14 6.90 -21.89
CA GLN A 517 11.38 5.69 -21.59
C GLN A 517 12.23 4.43 -21.42
N HIS A 518 13.38 4.35 -22.11
CA HIS A 518 14.23 3.17 -22.06
C HIS A 518 15.33 3.28 -20.99
N LEU A 519 15.96 4.45 -20.87
CA LEU A 519 17.06 4.66 -19.92
C LEU A 519 16.57 4.98 -18.49
N GLY A 520 15.34 5.46 -18.35
CA GLY A 520 14.78 5.85 -17.06
C GLY A 520 14.65 4.70 -16.08
N PRO A 521 13.94 3.60 -16.42
CA PRO A 521 13.85 2.42 -15.55
C PRO A 521 15.22 1.87 -15.14
N LEU A 522 16.14 1.75 -16.10
CA LEU A 522 17.52 1.28 -15.85
C LEU A 522 18.28 2.18 -14.86
N GLN A 523 18.10 3.50 -14.96
CA GLN A 523 18.74 4.46 -14.06
C GLN A 523 18.15 4.42 -12.64
N ILE A 524 16.84 4.17 -12.51
CA ILE A 524 16.17 4.05 -11.21
C ILE A 524 16.57 2.75 -10.53
N SER A 525 16.61 1.62 -11.24
CA SER A 525 17.02 0.35 -10.66
C SER A 525 18.46 0.39 -10.14
N LEU A 526 19.39 1.00 -10.90
CA LEU A 526 20.76 1.25 -10.44
C LEU A 526 20.81 2.07 -9.15
N GLY A 527 20.01 3.15 -9.08
CA GLY A 527 19.94 4.00 -7.89
C GLY A 527 19.41 3.27 -6.65
N CYS A 528 18.40 2.42 -6.81
CA CYS A 528 17.85 1.63 -5.71
C CYS A 528 18.84 0.55 -5.24
N MET A 529 19.53 -0.14 -6.16
CA MET A 529 20.58 -1.12 -5.81
C MET A 529 21.76 -0.48 -5.06
N LEU A 530 22.09 0.78 -5.34
CA LEU A 530 23.19 1.49 -4.67
C LEU A 530 23.00 1.56 -3.15
N ILE A 531 21.76 1.65 -2.67
CA ILE A 531 21.45 1.67 -1.23
C ILE A 531 21.86 0.34 -0.58
N ASP A 532 21.62 -0.79 -1.24
CA ASP A 532 22.01 -2.11 -0.74
C ASP A 532 23.52 -2.33 -0.84
N ILE A 533 24.15 -1.84 -1.91
CA ILE A 533 25.61 -1.85 -2.06
C ILE A 533 26.26 -1.08 -0.91
N VAL A 534 25.75 0.11 -0.53
CA VAL A 534 26.31 0.89 0.58
C VAL A 534 26.19 0.16 1.92
N LYS A 535 25.06 -0.52 2.18
CA LYS A 535 24.91 -1.36 3.40
C LYS A 535 25.95 -2.49 3.44
N PHE A 536 26.19 -3.14 2.30
CA PHE A 536 27.19 -4.20 2.19
C PHE A 536 28.62 -3.66 2.31
N LEU A 537 28.90 -2.51 1.70
CA LEU A 537 30.20 -1.86 1.70
C LEU A 537 30.65 -1.49 3.12
N PHE A 538 29.72 -1.25 4.04
CA PHE A 538 30.04 -1.11 5.48
C PHE A 538 30.70 -2.36 6.07
N ILE A 539 30.21 -3.56 5.75
CA ILE A 539 30.82 -4.83 6.18
C ILE A 539 32.21 -4.98 5.55
N PHE A 540 32.33 -4.64 4.26
CA PHE A 540 33.62 -4.65 3.56
C PHE A 540 34.63 -3.71 4.21
N PHE A 541 34.26 -2.48 4.57
CA PHE A 541 35.16 -1.55 5.26
C PHE A 541 35.57 -2.04 6.65
N LEU A 542 34.69 -2.75 7.36
CA LEU A 542 35.04 -3.35 8.66
C LEU A 542 36.15 -4.40 8.49
N VAL A 543 36.01 -5.27 7.48
CA VAL A 543 37.05 -6.25 7.11
C VAL A 543 38.33 -5.57 6.64
N LEU A 544 38.24 -4.58 5.75
CA LEU A 544 39.40 -3.81 5.29
C LEU A 544 40.15 -3.16 6.45
N THR A 545 39.42 -2.55 7.39
CA THR A 545 39.97 -1.89 8.58
C THR A 545 40.67 -2.88 9.50
N SER A 546 40.09 -4.07 9.74
CA SER A 546 40.69 -5.06 10.62
C SER A 546 42.02 -5.59 10.07
N PHE A 547 42.09 -5.88 8.76
CA PHE A 547 43.33 -6.30 8.11
C PHE A 547 44.33 -5.15 7.93
N ALA A 548 43.88 -3.92 7.65
CA ALA A 548 44.75 -2.74 7.55
C ALA A 548 45.46 -2.47 8.88
N CYS A 549 44.74 -2.51 10.01
CA CYS A 549 45.30 -2.38 11.34
C CYS A 549 46.24 -3.55 11.67
N GLY A 550 45.85 -4.79 11.34
CA GLY A 550 46.65 -5.98 11.60
C GLY A 550 47.99 -5.98 10.85
N LEU A 551 47.97 -5.68 9.56
CA LEU A 551 49.17 -5.58 8.73
C LEU A 551 50.01 -4.35 9.11
N ASN A 552 49.39 -3.19 9.38
CA ASN A 552 50.13 -2.03 9.88
C ASN A 552 50.87 -2.37 11.18
N GLN A 553 50.21 -3.02 12.15
CA GLN A 553 50.84 -3.41 13.41
C GLN A 553 52.00 -4.38 13.21
N LEU A 554 51.92 -5.27 12.22
CA LEU A 554 52.97 -6.24 11.88
C LEU A 554 54.18 -5.57 11.22
N TYR A 555 53.94 -4.66 10.27
CA TYR A 555 54.96 -4.04 9.43
C TYR A 555 55.50 -2.71 9.96
N TYR A 556 54.85 -2.07 10.94
CA TYR A 556 55.21 -0.74 11.48
C TYR A 556 56.69 -0.60 11.88
N TYR A 557 57.29 -1.66 12.45
CA TYR A 557 58.68 -1.64 12.92
C TYR A 557 59.73 -1.81 11.81
N TYR A 558 59.32 -2.20 10.61
CA TYR A 558 60.22 -2.51 9.49
C TYR A 558 60.35 -1.36 8.50
N LYS A 559 59.98 -0.14 8.91
CA LYS A 559 60.06 1.04 8.04
C LYS A 559 61.52 1.28 7.64
N PRO A 560 61.87 1.25 6.33
CA PRO A 560 63.23 1.47 5.88
C PRO A 560 63.68 2.90 6.19
N THR A 561 64.92 3.08 6.67
CA THR A 561 65.53 4.39 6.94
C THR A 561 66.02 5.10 5.67
N GLN A 562 66.13 4.38 4.55
CA GLN A 562 66.42 4.97 3.24
C GLN A 562 65.10 5.20 2.50
N THR A 563 65.00 6.36 1.85
CA THR A 563 63.85 6.81 1.05
C THR A 563 63.68 5.97 -0.21
N ASP A 564 63.30 4.71 -0.06
CA ASP A 564 62.74 3.90 -1.14
C ASP A 564 61.25 4.20 -1.26
N GLU A 565 60.76 4.22 -2.50
CA GLU A 565 59.44 4.70 -2.91
C GLU A 565 58.25 3.83 -2.41
N ASN A 566 58.51 2.76 -1.66
CA ASN A 566 57.50 1.78 -1.25
C ASN A 566 57.15 1.94 0.22
N ASP A 567 56.25 2.88 0.53
CA ASP A 567 55.71 3.10 1.89
C ASP A 567 54.57 2.12 2.25
N SER A 568 54.57 0.92 1.68
CA SER A 568 53.50 -0.07 1.81
C SER A 568 53.42 -0.62 3.23
N PHE A 569 52.24 -0.55 3.84
CA PHE A 569 51.92 -1.07 5.17
C PHE A 569 52.59 -0.41 6.40
N PHE A 570 53.48 0.57 6.24
CA PHE A 570 54.16 1.22 7.39
C PHE A 570 53.33 2.29 8.10
N THR A 571 52.36 2.86 7.39
CA THR A 571 51.39 3.79 7.95
C THR A 571 50.00 3.24 7.72
N LEU A 572 49.09 3.52 8.66
CA LEU A 572 47.71 3.05 8.54
C LEU A 572 47.07 3.50 7.22
N GLY A 573 47.31 4.74 6.80
CA GLY A 573 46.80 5.28 5.53
C GLY A 573 47.37 4.55 4.30
N ALA A 574 48.68 4.26 4.29
CA ALA A 574 49.28 3.48 3.22
C ALA A 574 48.76 2.03 3.22
N SER A 575 48.58 1.39 4.38
CA SER A 575 47.97 0.06 4.50
C SER A 575 46.56 0.00 3.92
N TYR A 576 45.75 1.03 4.13
CA TYR A 576 44.43 1.12 3.50
C TYR A 576 44.53 1.19 1.97
N MET A 577 45.42 2.03 1.45
CA MET A 577 45.59 2.20 0.01
C MET A 577 46.13 0.93 -0.64
N THR A 578 47.14 0.28 -0.04
CA THR A 578 47.72 -0.96 -0.58
C THR A 578 46.74 -2.12 -0.57
N LEU A 579 45.92 -2.28 0.47
CA LEU A 579 44.85 -3.28 0.51
C LEU A 579 43.68 -2.98 -0.43
N PHE A 580 43.37 -1.70 -0.63
CA PHE A 580 42.36 -1.31 -1.59
C PHE A 580 42.79 -1.62 -3.02
N TRP A 581 44.02 -1.24 -3.40
CA TRP A 581 44.57 -1.54 -4.72
C TRP A 581 44.82 -3.04 -4.92
N SER A 582 45.09 -3.79 -3.85
CA SER A 582 45.25 -5.24 -3.96
C SER A 582 43.96 -5.96 -4.35
N MET A 583 42.78 -5.43 -4.00
CA MET A 583 41.49 -5.99 -4.45
C MET A 583 41.39 -6.07 -5.98
N PHE A 584 42.01 -5.12 -6.69
CA PHE A 584 42.09 -5.10 -8.15
C PHE A 584 43.32 -5.82 -8.71
N SER A 585 44.06 -6.54 -7.86
CA SER A 585 45.30 -7.25 -8.20
C SER A 585 46.40 -6.33 -8.76
N LEU A 586 46.41 -5.04 -8.35
CA LEU A 586 47.41 -4.06 -8.79
C LEU A 586 48.65 -4.00 -7.87
N THR A 587 48.58 -4.57 -6.67
CA THR A 587 49.68 -4.58 -5.69
C THR A 587 50.62 -5.76 -5.95
N PRO A 588 51.89 -5.56 -6.35
CA PRO A 588 52.84 -6.64 -6.56
C PRO A 588 53.21 -7.32 -5.22
N PRO A 589 53.45 -8.65 -5.23
CA PRO A 589 53.80 -9.41 -4.01
C PRO A 589 55.13 -8.97 -3.37
N LYS A 590 55.98 -8.26 -4.13
CA LYS A 590 57.26 -7.70 -3.67
C LYS A 590 57.10 -6.63 -2.57
N GLU A 591 55.91 -6.05 -2.41
CA GLU A 591 55.65 -5.07 -1.34
C GLU A 591 55.54 -5.69 0.06
N ILE A 592 55.45 -7.02 0.14
CA ILE A 592 55.37 -7.79 1.41
C ILE A 592 56.76 -8.25 1.85
N GLU A 593 57.75 -8.20 0.96
CA GLU A 593 59.13 -8.61 1.22
C GLU A 593 59.85 -7.58 2.11
N ILE A 594 60.32 -8.03 3.26
CA ILE A 594 61.13 -7.22 4.20
C ILE A 594 62.61 -7.39 3.84
N LYS A 595 63.32 -6.30 3.57
CA LYS A 595 64.76 -6.32 3.21
C LYS A 595 65.67 -6.87 4.33
N ASP A 596 65.34 -6.58 5.59
CA ASP A 596 66.11 -6.99 6.79
C ASP A 596 65.36 -8.02 7.68
N GLY A 597 64.93 -9.12 7.06
CA GLY A 597 64.99 -10.46 7.64
C GLY A 597 64.30 -10.75 8.99
N HIS A 598 63.02 -11.13 8.92
CA HIS A 598 62.41 -12.13 9.82
C HIS A 598 61.42 -13.00 9.02
N ASN A 599 61.83 -14.20 8.61
CA ASN A 599 61.01 -15.14 7.82
C ASN A 599 59.65 -15.42 8.46
N PHE A 600 59.59 -15.41 9.79
CA PHE A 600 58.35 -15.61 10.54
C PHE A 600 57.34 -14.46 10.32
N THR A 601 57.79 -13.21 10.37
CA THR A 601 56.94 -12.04 10.12
C THR A 601 56.46 -12.03 8.66
N MET A 602 57.35 -12.34 7.71
CA MET A 602 56.99 -12.45 6.30
C MET A 602 55.93 -13.53 6.07
N MET A 603 56.10 -14.71 6.67
CA MET A 603 55.12 -15.80 6.60
C MET A 603 53.75 -15.38 7.16
N ILE A 604 53.71 -14.68 8.30
CA ILE A 604 52.45 -14.18 8.88
C ILE A 604 51.82 -13.13 7.99
N GLY A 605 52.60 -12.19 7.45
CA GLY A 605 52.13 -11.15 6.56
C GLY A 605 51.54 -11.71 5.26
N GLU A 606 52.24 -12.65 4.62
CA GLU A 606 51.74 -13.40 3.46
C GLU A 606 50.46 -14.15 3.78
N PHE A 607 50.39 -14.84 4.93
CA PHE A 607 49.19 -15.54 5.34
C PHE A 607 48.00 -14.59 5.58
N MET A 608 48.22 -13.47 6.27
CA MET A 608 47.19 -12.46 6.51
C MET A 608 46.71 -11.81 5.21
N PHE A 609 47.61 -11.56 4.27
CA PHE A 609 47.30 -11.02 2.95
C PHE A 609 46.52 -12.04 2.09
N MET A 610 46.91 -13.31 2.10
CA MET A 610 46.18 -14.40 1.44
C MET A 610 44.79 -14.61 2.05
N ALA A 611 44.67 -14.56 3.38
CA ALA A 611 43.40 -14.64 4.08
C ALA A 611 42.50 -13.44 3.73
N TYR A 612 43.07 -12.23 3.65
CA TYR A 612 42.36 -11.05 3.17
C TYR A 612 41.84 -11.25 1.75
N HIS A 613 42.66 -11.72 0.81
CA HIS A 613 42.21 -12.00 -0.57
C HIS A 613 41.11 -13.07 -0.63
N GLY A 614 41.24 -14.16 0.11
CA GLY A 614 40.21 -15.18 0.22
C GLY A 614 38.89 -14.60 0.74
N MET A 615 38.93 -13.81 1.81
CA MET A 615 37.73 -13.20 2.38
C MET A 615 37.14 -12.09 1.49
N ALA A 616 37.95 -11.16 0.99
CA ALA A 616 37.49 -10.02 0.21
C ALA A 616 37.02 -10.39 -1.20
N ILE A 617 37.80 -11.21 -1.91
CA ILE A 617 37.52 -11.55 -3.32
C ILE A 617 36.64 -12.79 -3.43
N ILE A 618 36.91 -13.87 -2.70
CA ILE A 618 36.14 -15.11 -2.87
C ILE A 618 34.82 -15.05 -2.10
N VAL A 619 34.83 -14.56 -0.86
CA VAL A 619 33.61 -14.54 -0.04
C VAL A 619 32.79 -13.27 -0.30
N LEU A 620 33.35 -12.09 -0.02
CA LEU A 620 32.56 -10.84 -0.04
C LEU A 620 32.10 -10.46 -1.46
N LEU A 621 32.95 -10.55 -2.48
CA LEU A 621 32.55 -10.20 -3.84
C LEU A 621 31.44 -11.13 -4.38
N ASN A 622 31.54 -12.45 -4.13
CA ASN A 622 30.49 -13.40 -4.54
C ASN A 622 29.17 -13.18 -3.78
N MET A 623 29.23 -12.85 -2.49
CA MET A 623 28.05 -12.48 -1.71
C MET A 623 27.41 -11.17 -2.21
N LEU A 624 28.23 -10.18 -2.61
CA LEU A 624 27.74 -8.93 -3.20
C LEU A 624 27.02 -9.18 -4.53
N ILE A 625 27.58 -10.02 -5.41
CA ILE A 625 26.93 -10.38 -6.68
C ILE A 625 25.58 -11.07 -6.42
N ALA A 626 25.53 -12.03 -5.49
CA ALA A 626 24.30 -12.73 -5.15
C ALA A 626 23.22 -11.78 -4.58
N MET A 627 23.62 -10.88 -3.67
CA MET A 627 22.73 -9.86 -3.09
C MET A 627 22.22 -8.88 -4.15
N MET A 628 23.09 -8.41 -5.05
CA MET A 628 22.68 -7.53 -6.15
C MET A 628 21.73 -8.23 -7.11
N SER A 629 21.93 -9.52 -7.41
CA SER A 629 21.04 -10.27 -8.28
C SER A 629 19.63 -10.42 -7.70
N SER A 630 19.51 -10.74 -6.40
CA SER A 630 18.20 -10.83 -5.74
C SER A 630 17.54 -9.45 -5.63
N SER A 631 18.29 -8.42 -5.22
CA SER A 631 17.78 -7.05 -5.11
C SER A 631 17.30 -6.51 -6.46
N PHE A 632 18.03 -6.79 -7.55
CA PHE A 632 17.63 -6.39 -8.90
C PHE A 632 16.28 -6.98 -9.31
N GLN A 633 16.03 -8.28 -9.05
CA GLN A 633 14.77 -8.94 -9.38
C GLN A 633 13.59 -8.32 -8.63
N ASP A 634 13.75 -8.05 -7.33
CA ASP A 634 12.70 -7.43 -6.52
C ASP A 634 12.39 -5.99 -6.97
N ILE A 635 13.42 -5.24 -7.35
CA ILE A 635 13.31 -3.86 -7.84
C ILE A 635 12.70 -3.83 -9.25
N GLU A 636 13.06 -4.76 -10.13
CA GLU A 636 12.57 -4.82 -11.52
C GLU A 636 11.03 -4.89 -11.58
N ASN A 637 10.42 -5.70 -10.70
CA ASN A 637 8.96 -5.84 -10.61
C ASN A 637 8.22 -4.52 -10.35
N HIS A 638 8.87 -3.53 -9.73
CA HIS A 638 8.29 -2.24 -9.37
C HIS A 638 8.91 -1.05 -10.15
N CYS A 639 9.91 -1.32 -10.97
CA CYS A 639 10.77 -0.30 -11.58
C CYS A 639 9.99 0.68 -12.47
N ASP A 640 9.04 0.18 -13.26
CA ASP A 640 8.20 1.01 -14.13
C ASP A 640 7.34 2.01 -13.35
N MET A 641 6.81 1.58 -12.19
CA MET A 641 6.03 2.45 -11.31
C MET A 641 6.93 3.52 -10.69
N GLU A 642 8.11 3.14 -10.19
CA GLU A 642 9.07 4.07 -9.59
C GLU A 642 9.63 5.07 -10.61
N TRP A 643 9.87 4.62 -11.84
CA TRP A 643 10.27 5.48 -12.95
C TRP A 643 9.17 6.47 -13.31
N LYS A 644 7.91 6.02 -13.48
CA LYS A 644 6.77 6.94 -13.75
C LYS A 644 6.59 7.97 -12.63
N PHE A 645 6.75 7.56 -11.37
CA PHE A 645 6.71 8.47 -10.23
C PHE A 645 7.85 9.51 -10.29
N SER A 646 9.09 9.07 -10.48
CA SER A 646 10.27 9.94 -10.57
C SER A 646 10.18 10.90 -11.76
N ARG A 647 9.74 10.40 -12.92
CA ARG A 647 9.45 11.21 -14.12
C ARG A 647 8.39 12.26 -13.86
N SER A 648 7.30 11.90 -13.17
CA SER A 648 6.24 12.85 -12.82
C SER A 648 6.72 13.92 -11.85
N LYS A 649 7.61 13.55 -10.91
CA LYS A 649 8.30 14.48 -10.01
C LYS A 649 9.27 15.42 -10.77
N LEU A 650 9.92 14.96 -11.83
CA LEU A 650 10.67 15.85 -12.72
C LEU A 650 9.72 16.80 -13.46
N TRP A 651 8.62 16.29 -14.03
CA TRP A 651 7.70 17.10 -14.83
C TRP A 651 7.03 18.22 -14.02
N ILE A 652 6.59 17.92 -12.79
CA ILE A 652 5.94 18.91 -11.92
C ILE A 652 6.86 20.09 -11.60
N GLY A 653 8.18 19.88 -11.52
CA GLY A 653 9.17 20.95 -11.31
C GLY A 653 9.22 21.96 -12.47
N TYR A 654 8.80 21.59 -13.68
CA TYR A 654 8.72 22.48 -14.84
C TYR A 654 7.33 23.05 -15.10
N PHE A 655 6.30 22.56 -14.39
CA PHE A 655 4.94 23.03 -14.52
C PHE A 655 4.74 24.40 -13.87
N ASP A 656 5.44 24.66 -12.76
CA ASP A 656 5.37 25.95 -12.10
C ASP A 656 5.95 27.07 -13.00
N GLU A 657 5.41 28.28 -12.89
CA GLU A 657 5.67 29.40 -13.80
C GLU A 657 7.06 30.03 -13.59
N GLY A 658 7.80 29.55 -12.59
CA GLY A 658 9.17 29.97 -12.29
C GLY A 658 10.19 29.50 -13.34
N SER A 659 11.32 30.21 -13.40
CA SER A 659 12.58 29.74 -14.02
C SER A 659 12.44 29.33 -15.49
N THR A 660 11.73 30.14 -16.28
CA THR A 660 11.57 29.92 -17.72
C THR A 660 12.88 30.06 -18.50
N LEU A 661 13.84 30.84 -18.01
CA LEU A 661 15.13 31.08 -18.65
C LEU A 661 16.19 30.09 -18.14
N PRO A 662 16.91 29.38 -19.03
CA PRO A 662 18.03 28.54 -18.63
C PRO A 662 19.23 29.39 -18.18
N PRO A 663 20.12 28.86 -17.32
CA PRO A 663 21.46 29.43 -17.12
C PRO A 663 22.17 29.62 -18.47
N PRO A 664 22.98 30.66 -18.70
CA PRO A 664 23.30 31.79 -17.82
C PRO A 664 22.23 32.88 -17.82
N PHE A 665 21.25 32.80 -18.73
CA PHE A 665 20.26 33.86 -18.96
C PHE A 665 19.31 34.10 -17.77
N ASN A 666 19.28 33.18 -16.80
CA ASN A 666 18.57 33.33 -15.52
C ASN A 666 19.08 34.51 -14.66
N LEU A 667 20.32 34.96 -14.86
CA LEU A 667 20.89 36.10 -14.11
C LEU A 667 20.32 37.45 -14.57
N PHE A 668 19.79 37.53 -15.80
CA PHE A 668 19.18 38.76 -16.30
C PHE A 668 17.85 38.99 -15.60
N ILE A 669 17.88 39.94 -14.67
CA ILE A 669 16.72 40.36 -13.89
C ILE A 669 15.60 40.81 -14.83
N SER A 670 14.45 40.12 -14.76
CA SER A 670 13.27 40.53 -15.50
C SER A 670 12.69 41.84 -14.94
N PRO A 671 12.10 42.71 -15.76
CA PRO A 671 11.40 43.91 -15.28
C PRO A 671 10.31 43.60 -14.24
N LYS A 672 9.67 42.41 -14.34
CA LYS A 672 8.69 41.91 -13.36
C LYS A 672 9.32 41.62 -12.00
N SER A 673 10.50 41.00 -11.95
CA SER A 673 11.19 40.71 -10.68
C SER A 673 11.63 41.99 -9.96
N ILE A 674 12.02 43.05 -10.67
CA ILE A 674 12.32 44.35 -10.06
C ILE A 674 11.07 44.96 -9.44
N TYR A 675 9.92 44.90 -10.13
CA TYR A 675 8.64 45.39 -9.61
C TYR A 675 8.22 44.65 -8.33
N TYR A 676 8.29 43.30 -8.32
CA TYR A 676 7.98 42.52 -7.13
C TYR A 676 8.98 42.74 -5.98
N LEU A 677 10.27 42.87 -6.29
CA LEU A 677 11.31 43.19 -5.30
C LEU A 677 11.06 44.57 -4.69
N TYR A 678 10.73 45.58 -5.51
CA TYR A 678 10.37 46.93 -5.07
C TYR A 678 9.11 46.94 -4.21
N CYS A 679 8.04 46.26 -4.61
CA CYS A 679 6.83 46.10 -3.80
C CYS A 679 7.11 45.38 -2.47
N ARG A 680 8.00 44.38 -2.48
CA ARG A 680 8.41 43.65 -1.27
C ARG A 680 9.28 44.51 -0.35
N PHE A 681 10.18 45.32 -0.91
CA PHE A 681 11.00 46.26 -0.16
C PHE A 681 10.14 47.37 0.45
N LYS A 682 9.16 47.90 -0.30
CA LYS A 682 8.15 48.86 0.19
C LYS A 682 7.31 48.26 1.32
N ARG A 683 6.86 47.01 1.19
CA ARG A 683 6.15 46.30 2.28
C ARG A 683 7.04 46.04 3.49
N CYS A 684 8.32 45.71 3.30
CA CYS A 684 9.27 45.49 4.39
C CYS A 684 9.53 46.79 5.16
N LEU A 685 9.69 47.91 4.45
CA LEU A 685 9.80 49.25 5.04
C LEU A 685 8.51 49.69 5.75
N CYS A 686 7.33 49.37 5.19
CA CYS A 686 6.04 49.68 5.83
C CYS A 686 5.70 48.74 7.00
N SER A 687 6.12 47.47 6.98
CA SER A 687 5.89 46.50 8.06
C SER A 687 6.77 46.76 9.29
N CYS A 688 7.88 47.49 9.13
CA CYS A 688 8.68 47.97 10.26
C CYS A 688 8.03 49.18 10.97
N PHE A 689 7.07 49.88 10.35
CA PHE A 689 6.48 51.11 10.90
C PHE A 689 5.08 50.93 11.50
N TYR A 690 4.35 49.85 11.18
CA TYR A 690 3.05 49.54 11.77
C TYR A 690 3.05 48.13 12.36
N ARG A 691 3.55 48.03 13.59
CA ARG A 691 3.40 46.86 14.45
C ARG A 691 2.44 47.23 15.58
N ASN A 692 1.16 46.96 15.37
CA ASN A 692 0.18 46.61 16.41
C ASN A 692 -1.17 46.33 15.75
N GLN A 693 -1.55 45.04 15.66
CA GLN A 693 -2.73 44.47 16.32
C GLN A 693 -3.19 43.20 15.59
N THR A 694 -3.43 42.17 16.41
CA THR A 694 -4.09 40.87 16.19
C THR A 694 -3.40 39.80 15.34
N SER A 695 -3.24 38.66 16.01
CA SER A 695 -3.09 37.30 15.50
C SER A 695 -4.08 37.03 14.38
N ASP A 696 -3.60 36.94 13.14
CA ASP A 696 -4.16 35.99 12.19
C ASP A 696 -3.07 35.45 11.26
N GLY A 697 -3.15 34.15 10.99
CA GLY A 697 -2.10 33.37 10.35
C GLY A 697 -1.93 33.70 8.86
N SER A 698 -1.07 34.66 8.52
CA SER A 698 -0.70 34.89 7.12
C SER A 698 0.29 33.82 6.63
N HIS A 699 -0.23 32.65 6.25
CA HIS A 699 0.53 31.69 5.47
C HIS A 699 0.79 32.24 4.07
N ARG A 700 2.05 32.62 3.87
CA ARG A 700 2.81 32.85 2.63
C ARG A 700 2.14 32.34 1.32
N LYS A 701 1.44 33.20 0.58
CA LYS A 701 1.14 32.99 -0.85
C LYS A 701 2.31 33.48 -1.72
N ILE A 702 3.06 32.54 -2.29
CA ILE A 702 3.92 32.77 -3.47
C ILE A 702 3.06 32.32 -4.65
N SER A 703 3.03 33.10 -5.73
CA SER A 703 2.20 32.78 -6.91
C SER A 703 2.55 31.39 -7.42
N GLU A 704 1.68 30.42 -7.16
CA GLU A 704 1.77 29.10 -7.76
C GLU A 704 1.65 29.27 -9.28
N GLY A 705 2.53 28.57 -10.00
CA GLY A 705 2.51 28.60 -11.43
C GLY A 705 1.22 28.02 -11.98
N THR A 706 0.53 28.77 -12.82
CA THR A 706 -0.79 28.39 -13.31
C THR A 706 -0.72 27.87 -14.75
N ILE A 707 -1.19 26.63 -14.92
CA ILE A 707 -1.20 25.87 -16.18
C ILE A 707 -2.57 26.08 -16.83
N ARG A 708 -2.65 26.35 -18.14
CA ARG A 708 -3.94 26.51 -18.82
C ARG A 708 -4.58 25.13 -19.10
N ARG A 709 -5.90 25.04 -19.01
CA ARG A 709 -6.65 23.82 -19.39
C ARG A 709 -6.38 23.47 -20.87
N PRO A 710 -6.17 22.19 -21.22
CA PRO A 710 -6.10 21.78 -22.62
C PRO A 710 -7.49 21.97 -23.26
N THR A 711 -7.64 23.00 -24.09
CA THR A 711 -8.86 23.27 -24.86
C THR A 711 -9.03 22.24 -25.96
N TYR A 712 -10.09 21.44 -25.89
CA TYR A 712 -10.65 20.75 -27.06
C TYR A 712 -11.52 21.76 -27.81
N ASN A 713 -11.34 21.90 -29.13
CA ASN A 713 -12.13 22.83 -29.94
C ASN A 713 -13.61 22.45 -29.88
N GLY A 714 -14.36 23.19 -29.07
CA GLY A 714 -15.82 23.22 -29.06
C GLY A 714 -16.22 24.60 -28.59
N ASP A 715 -16.67 25.45 -29.51
CA ASP A 715 -17.25 26.75 -29.22
C ASP A 715 -18.48 26.57 -28.32
N VAL A 716 -18.30 26.76 -27.01
CA VAL A 716 -19.41 26.93 -26.08
C VAL A 716 -19.08 28.14 -25.22
N GLN A 717 -19.80 29.24 -25.47
CA GLN A 717 -19.85 30.42 -24.61
C GLN A 717 -20.29 30.00 -23.20
N SER A 718 -19.34 29.86 -22.27
CA SER A 718 -19.65 29.63 -20.86
C SER A 718 -19.84 30.97 -20.14
N LYS A 719 -21.08 31.26 -19.78
CA LYS A 719 -21.46 32.37 -18.89
C LYS A 719 -20.93 32.11 -17.47
N HIS A 720 -20.29 33.12 -16.88
CA HIS A 720 -19.82 33.16 -15.49
C HIS A 720 -20.92 32.82 -14.47
N TYR A 721 -20.61 31.92 -13.54
CA TYR A 721 -21.31 31.72 -12.25
C TYR A 721 -20.29 31.40 -11.14
N PRO A 722 -20.56 31.75 -9.87
CA PRO A 722 -19.55 31.81 -8.81
C PRO A 722 -19.20 30.45 -8.15
N CYS A 723 -17.98 30.39 -7.59
CA CYS A 723 -17.18 29.28 -7.05
C CYS A 723 -17.88 28.23 -6.14
N ARG A 724 -19.05 28.53 -5.56
CA ARG A 724 -19.82 27.56 -4.74
C ARG A 724 -20.28 26.31 -5.51
N LYS A 725 -20.26 26.35 -6.85
CA LYS A 725 -20.58 25.19 -7.71
C LYS A 725 -19.46 24.16 -7.81
N ASP A 726 -18.19 24.53 -7.65
CA ASP A 726 -17.06 23.61 -7.91
C ASP A 726 -16.90 22.57 -6.80
N THR A 727 -17.13 22.94 -5.53
CA THR A 727 -17.14 22.00 -4.40
C THR A 727 -18.33 21.02 -4.48
N LEU A 728 -19.50 21.49 -4.92
CA LEU A 728 -20.67 20.66 -5.17
C LEU A 728 -20.46 19.72 -6.36
N GLN A 729 -19.81 20.19 -7.44
CA GLN A 729 -19.43 19.36 -8.57
C GLN A 729 -18.43 18.28 -8.16
N TYR A 730 -17.42 18.60 -7.35
CA TYR A 730 -16.48 17.60 -6.83
C TYR A 730 -17.17 16.55 -5.95
N GLN A 731 -18.03 16.97 -5.03
CA GLN A 731 -18.76 16.03 -4.15
C GLN A 731 -19.67 15.11 -4.96
N GLU A 732 -20.33 15.63 -6.00
CA GLU A 732 -21.14 14.82 -6.92
C GLU A 732 -20.28 13.85 -7.74
N VAL A 733 -19.15 14.30 -8.27
CA VAL A 733 -18.16 13.43 -8.94
C VAL A 733 -17.70 12.33 -7.97
N MET A 734 -17.33 12.70 -6.75
CA MET A 734 -16.83 11.74 -5.75
C MET A 734 -17.91 10.74 -5.34
N ARG A 735 -19.16 11.17 -5.14
CA ARG A 735 -20.30 10.28 -4.89
C ARG A 735 -20.47 9.27 -6.03
N ARG A 736 -20.38 9.71 -7.28
CA ARG A 736 -20.44 8.82 -8.45
C ARG A 736 -19.26 7.84 -8.50
N LEU A 737 -18.05 8.31 -8.23
CA LEU A 737 -16.85 7.48 -8.22
C LEU A 737 -16.90 6.43 -7.10
N VAL A 738 -17.25 6.82 -5.88
CA VAL A 738 -17.42 5.93 -4.74
C VAL A 738 -18.53 4.90 -5.03
N SER A 739 -19.66 5.32 -5.57
CA SER A 739 -20.74 4.40 -5.95
C SER A 739 -20.30 3.36 -6.99
N ARG A 740 -19.57 3.79 -8.04
CA ARG A 740 -18.99 2.87 -9.05
C ARG A 740 -17.95 1.95 -8.42
N CYS A 741 -17.12 2.46 -7.51
CA CYS A 741 -16.09 1.72 -6.81
C CYS A 741 -16.69 0.64 -5.89
N ILE A 742 -17.71 0.96 -5.10
CA ILE A 742 -18.46 -0.01 -4.29
C ILE A 742 -19.07 -1.10 -5.18
N HIS A 743 -19.66 -0.72 -6.32
CA HIS A 743 -20.21 -1.70 -7.26
C HIS A 743 -19.13 -2.61 -7.85
N GLN A 744 -17.95 -2.08 -8.16
CA GLN A 744 -16.81 -2.86 -8.63
C GLN A 744 -16.31 -3.85 -7.57
N TYR A 745 -16.13 -3.42 -6.31
CA TYR A 745 -15.73 -4.32 -5.22
C TYR A 745 -16.78 -5.42 -4.98
N LYS A 746 -18.07 -5.09 -5.03
CA LYS A 746 -19.15 -6.10 -4.94
C LYS A 746 -19.12 -7.08 -6.11
N LYS A 747 -18.77 -6.61 -7.31
CA LYS A 747 -18.62 -7.48 -8.48
C LYS A 747 -17.43 -8.42 -8.34
N GLU A 748 -16.30 -7.92 -7.85
CA GLU A 748 -15.10 -8.73 -7.59
C GLU A 748 -15.37 -9.80 -6.53
N GLY A 749 -16.05 -9.45 -5.42
CA GLY A 749 -16.43 -10.44 -4.40
C GLY A 749 -17.41 -11.51 -4.90
N ARG A 750 -18.19 -11.26 -5.96
CA ARG A 750 -19.03 -12.29 -6.61
C ARG A 750 -18.28 -13.16 -7.60
N GLN A 751 -17.08 -12.75 -8.00
CA GLN A 751 -16.21 -13.52 -8.91
C GLN A 751 -15.25 -14.43 -8.15
N ASP A 752 -15.15 -14.27 -6.83
CA ASP A 752 -14.47 -15.23 -5.96
C ASP A 752 -15.17 -16.60 -6.07
N GLY A 753 -14.38 -17.67 -5.96
CA GLY A 753 -14.87 -19.05 -6.17
C GLY A 753 -15.92 -19.47 -5.14
N VAL A 754 -16.62 -20.57 -5.42
CA VAL A 754 -17.57 -21.18 -4.47
C VAL A 754 -16.80 -21.80 -3.31
N ASN A 755 -17.10 -21.37 -2.10
CA ASN A 755 -16.50 -21.88 -0.87
C ASN A 755 -17.24 -23.13 -0.36
N GLU A 756 -16.63 -23.87 0.56
CA GLU A 756 -17.31 -24.99 1.25
C GLU A 756 -18.51 -24.48 2.07
N ASP A 757 -18.41 -23.28 2.62
CA ASP A 757 -19.47 -22.63 3.40
C ASP A 757 -20.74 -22.42 2.55
N ASP A 758 -20.61 -21.97 1.30
CA ASP A 758 -21.74 -21.83 0.36
C ASP A 758 -22.45 -23.18 0.11
N LEU A 759 -21.69 -24.29 0.10
CA LEU A 759 -22.26 -25.64 -0.05
C LEU A 759 -22.96 -26.11 1.22
N LEU A 760 -22.43 -25.73 2.39
CA LEU A 760 -23.04 -26.02 3.68
C LEU A 760 -24.34 -25.24 3.87
N GLU A 761 -24.40 -23.98 3.42
CA GLU A 761 -25.62 -23.16 3.35
C GLU A 761 -26.70 -23.88 2.54
N ILE A 762 -26.41 -24.25 1.28
CA ILE A 762 -27.38 -24.93 0.40
C ILE A 762 -27.83 -26.26 1.02
N LYS A 763 -26.91 -27.03 1.61
CA LYS A 763 -27.23 -28.29 2.30
C LYS A 763 -28.18 -28.04 3.48
N GLN A 764 -27.97 -26.95 4.20
CA GLN A 764 -28.80 -26.58 5.33
C GLN A 764 -30.19 -26.13 4.90
N ASP A 765 -30.31 -25.31 3.87
CA ASP A 765 -31.60 -24.90 3.29
C ASP A 765 -32.43 -26.09 2.85
N ILE A 766 -31.79 -27.06 2.17
CA ILE A 766 -32.43 -28.33 1.78
C ILE A 766 -32.89 -29.12 3.02
N SER A 767 -32.09 -29.11 4.08
CA SER A 767 -32.41 -29.82 5.34
C SER A 767 -33.59 -29.16 6.04
N SER A 768 -33.58 -27.84 6.19
CA SER A 768 -34.67 -27.03 6.76
C SER A 768 -35.98 -27.26 6.00
N LEU A 769 -35.95 -27.11 4.67
CA LEU A 769 -37.09 -27.34 3.78
C LEU A 769 -37.67 -28.76 3.93
N ARG A 770 -36.79 -29.76 4.05
CA ARG A 770 -37.21 -31.16 4.26
C ARG A 770 -37.97 -31.34 5.58
N TYR A 771 -37.58 -30.63 6.65
CA TYR A 771 -38.27 -30.70 7.93
C TYR A 771 -39.62 -30.00 7.88
N GLU A 772 -39.70 -28.82 7.27
CA GLU A 772 -40.94 -28.07 7.06
C GLU A 772 -41.98 -28.91 6.29
N LEU A 773 -41.61 -29.43 5.12
CA LEU A 773 -42.49 -30.28 4.28
C LEU A 773 -42.94 -31.57 4.97
N ARG A 774 -42.15 -32.11 5.90
CA ARG A 774 -42.54 -33.29 6.68
C ARG A 774 -43.55 -32.94 7.75
N GLU A 775 -43.40 -31.80 8.38
CA GLU A 775 -44.30 -31.36 9.43
C GLU A 775 -45.63 -30.89 8.86
N ASP A 776 -45.63 -30.21 7.71
CA ASP A 776 -46.87 -29.82 7.03
C ASP A 776 -47.68 -31.05 6.61
N ARG A 777 -47.03 -32.08 6.06
CA ARG A 777 -47.71 -33.37 5.80
C ARG A 777 -48.25 -34.03 7.06
N LYS A 778 -47.56 -33.91 8.21
CA LYS A 778 -48.08 -34.43 9.48
C LYS A 778 -49.29 -33.61 9.97
N LYS A 779 -49.26 -32.29 9.86
CA LYS A 779 -50.39 -31.42 10.20
C LYS A 779 -51.59 -31.70 9.30
N GLU A 780 -51.38 -31.86 8.00
CA GLU A 780 -52.42 -32.26 7.05
C GLU A 780 -53.01 -33.62 7.41
N ALA A 781 -52.18 -34.61 7.72
CA ALA A 781 -52.65 -35.93 8.17
C ALA A 781 -53.44 -35.85 9.49
N LEU A 782 -52.99 -35.06 10.46
CA LEU A 782 -53.71 -34.82 11.72
C LEU A 782 -55.03 -34.08 11.49
N ASN A 783 -55.05 -33.08 10.61
CA ASN A 783 -56.26 -32.36 10.23
C ASN A 783 -57.25 -33.31 9.54
N LEU A 784 -56.78 -34.17 8.64
CA LEU A 784 -57.60 -35.20 8.00
C LEU A 784 -58.16 -36.19 9.02
N GLN A 785 -57.33 -36.67 9.96
CA GLN A 785 -57.76 -37.54 11.05
C GLN A 785 -58.81 -36.86 11.95
N SER A 786 -58.63 -35.58 12.27
CA SER A 786 -59.57 -34.79 13.06
C SER A 786 -60.89 -34.53 12.31
N ALA A 787 -60.84 -34.32 11.00
CA ALA A 787 -62.01 -34.16 10.15
C ALA A 787 -62.79 -35.48 10.05
N ILE A 788 -62.10 -36.61 9.92
CA ILE A 788 -62.72 -37.95 9.95
C ILE A 788 -63.38 -38.21 11.31
N ASN A 789 -62.70 -37.88 12.42
CA ASN A 789 -63.26 -38.03 13.76
C ASN A 789 -64.47 -37.10 13.97
N PHE A 790 -64.42 -35.85 13.49
CA PHE A 790 -65.52 -34.91 13.59
C PHE A 790 -66.74 -35.34 12.76
N ASP A 791 -66.52 -35.91 11.57
CA ASP A 791 -67.59 -36.44 10.73
C ASP A 791 -68.18 -37.74 11.31
N GLY A 792 -67.38 -38.52 12.04
CA GLY A 792 -67.84 -39.61 12.89
C GLY A 792 -68.74 -39.13 14.04
N VAL A 793 -68.30 -38.13 14.80
CA VAL A 793 -69.10 -37.49 15.87
C VAL A 793 -70.37 -36.84 15.32
N ARG A 794 -70.32 -36.24 14.13
CA ARG A 794 -71.48 -35.67 13.43
C ARG A 794 -72.51 -36.73 13.06
N LYS A 795 -72.06 -37.89 12.57
CA LYS A 795 -72.92 -39.05 12.30
C LYS A 795 -73.53 -39.61 13.58
N ASP A 796 -72.77 -39.71 14.66
CA ASP A 796 -73.29 -40.15 15.96
C ASP A 796 -74.31 -39.17 16.56
N MET A 797 -74.09 -37.85 16.44
CA MET A 797 -75.08 -36.83 16.78
C MET A 797 -76.35 -36.93 15.91
N MET A 798 -76.20 -37.17 14.60
CA MET A 798 -77.34 -37.39 13.69
C MET A 798 -78.13 -38.66 14.04
N HIS A 799 -77.45 -39.73 14.47
CA HIS A 799 -78.07 -40.96 14.93
C HIS A 799 -78.80 -40.79 16.28
N MET A 800 -78.26 -39.98 17.20
CA MET A 800 -78.96 -39.60 18.44
C MET A 800 -80.17 -38.68 18.19
N LEU A 801 -80.11 -37.81 17.17
CA LEU A 801 -81.26 -36.99 16.77
C LEU A 801 -82.35 -37.80 16.04
N HIS A 802 -81.98 -38.88 15.34
CA HIS A 802 -82.94 -39.80 14.71
C HIS A 802 -83.56 -40.81 15.68
N SER A 803 -82.98 -41.04 16.87
CA SER A 803 -83.53 -41.97 17.87
C SER A 803 -84.51 -41.33 18.86
N ALA A 804 -84.81 -40.04 18.72
CA ALA A 804 -85.80 -39.33 19.55
C ALA A 804 -87.13 -39.13 18.81
N SER A 805 -87.94 -40.20 18.69
CA SER A 805 -89.40 -40.10 18.52
C SER A 805 -90.09 -41.35 19.09
N PRO A 806 -91.23 -41.23 19.81
CA PRO A 806 -91.70 -42.25 20.73
C PRO A 806 -92.71 -43.22 20.09
N ASN A 807 -92.57 -44.53 20.32
CA ASN A 807 -93.57 -45.36 21.01
C ASN A 807 -93.35 -46.88 20.89
N THR A 808 -93.50 -47.54 22.06
CA THR A 808 -94.01 -48.90 22.34
C THR A 808 -93.17 -50.15 22.00
N SER A 809 -92.66 -50.71 23.10
CA SER A 809 -92.27 -52.10 23.49
C SER A 809 -93.29 -53.21 23.09
N PRO A 810 -93.05 -54.55 23.28
CA PRO A 810 -92.15 -55.17 24.28
C PRO A 810 -91.43 -56.50 23.92
N HIS A 811 -90.31 -56.81 24.59
CA HIS A 811 -90.13 -58.01 25.43
C HIS A 811 -88.70 -58.11 26.03
N ILE A 812 -88.65 -58.50 27.31
CA ILE A 812 -87.52 -58.79 28.21
C ILE A 812 -87.54 -60.34 28.35
N PRO A 813 -86.43 -61.13 28.58
CA PRO A 813 -85.56 -60.87 29.72
C PRO A 813 -84.11 -61.40 29.81
N HIS A 814 -83.40 -60.84 30.82
CA HIS A 814 -82.27 -61.39 31.61
C HIS A 814 -80.92 -61.60 30.88
N SER A 815 -79.73 -61.32 31.42
CA SER A 815 -79.25 -61.11 32.80
C SER A 815 -77.84 -60.48 32.80
N ARG A 816 -77.53 -59.82 33.92
CA ARG A 816 -76.23 -59.52 34.58
C ARG A 816 -74.94 -59.22 33.76
N SER A 817 -74.35 -58.12 34.21
CA SER A 817 -73.14 -57.41 33.82
C SER A 817 -71.82 -58.02 34.32
N SER A 818 -70.75 -57.58 33.62
CA SER A 818 -69.34 -57.41 34.05
C SER A 818 -68.37 -58.56 33.63
N PRO A 819 -67.07 -58.26 33.40
CA PRO A 819 -66.54 -58.07 32.04
C PRO A 819 -65.34 -58.97 31.74
N ASN A 820 -65.08 -59.26 30.46
CA ASN A 820 -63.71 -59.41 29.94
C ASN A 820 -63.74 -59.59 28.41
N ASN A 821 -62.69 -59.06 27.79
CA ASN A 821 -62.25 -59.22 26.40
C ASN A 821 -62.91 -58.34 25.33
N MET A 822 -62.21 -57.23 25.08
CA MET A 822 -61.95 -56.69 23.73
C MET A 822 -61.62 -57.83 22.75
N ALA A 823 -62.45 -57.97 21.73
CA ALA A 823 -62.06 -58.56 20.46
C ALA A 823 -62.63 -57.68 19.35
N SER A 824 -61.68 -57.03 18.68
CA SER A 824 -61.78 -56.22 17.48
C SER A 824 -62.42 -56.97 16.31
N PHE A 825 -63.45 -56.39 15.70
CA PHE A 825 -63.83 -56.72 14.32
C PHE A 825 -63.17 -55.70 13.38
N ASN A 826 -62.04 -56.12 12.81
CA ASN A 826 -61.37 -55.50 11.67
C ASN A 826 -62.17 -55.81 10.40
N ALA A 827 -62.49 -54.78 9.61
CA ALA A 827 -62.70 -54.90 8.17
C ALA A 827 -61.74 -53.91 7.50
N GLY A 828 -60.47 -54.28 7.42
CA GLY A 828 -59.46 -53.62 6.60
C GLY A 828 -59.56 -54.10 5.15
N LEU A 829 -59.11 -53.25 4.21
CA LEU A 829 -58.80 -53.69 2.84
C LEU A 829 -57.85 -54.89 2.90
N SER A 830 -58.10 -55.91 2.06
CA SER A 830 -57.29 -57.11 2.05
C SER A 830 -55.86 -56.78 1.60
N GLN A 831 -54.87 -57.47 2.19
CA GLN A 831 -53.45 -57.33 1.84
C GLN A 831 -53.20 -57.56 0.34
N GLN A 832 -54.02 -58.40 -0.31
CA GLN A 832 -53.97 -58.68 -1.74
C GLN A 832 -54.37 -57.47 -2.60
N ASP A 833 -55.34 -56.68 -2.15
CA ASP A 833 -55.77 -55.47 -2.87
C ASP A 833 -54.70 -54.37 -2.78
N MET A 834 -54.03 -54.25 -1.63
CA MET A 834 -52.90 -53.32 -1.44
C MET A 834 -51.66 -53.71 -2.24
N ASP A 835 -51.38 -55.02 -2.37
CA ASP A 835 -50.27 -55.51 -3.17
C ASP A 835 -50.55 -55.41 -4.67
N TYR A 836 -51.81 -55.56 -5.10
CA TYR A 836 -52.24 -55.30 -6.47
C TYR A 836 -52.11 -53.82 -6.82
N LEU A 837 -52.55 -52.92 -5.92
CA LEU A 837 -52.42 -51.47 -6.11
C LEU A 837 -50.95 -51.04 -6.16
N LYS A 838 -50.09 -51.59 -5.29
CA LYS A 838 -48.64 -51.34 -5.32
C LYS A 838 -48.01 -51.81 -6.63
N PHE A 839 -48.38 -53.00 -7.10
CA PHE A 839 -47.86 -53.54 -8.35
C PHE A 839 -48.26 -52.68 -9.55
N ASP A 840 -49.50 -52.20 -9.58
CA ASP A 840 -50.02 -51.38 -10.68
C ASP A 840 -49.44 -49.95 -10.67
N ILE A 841 -49.26 -49.35 -9.48
CA ILE A 841 -48.60 -48.05 -9.32
C ILE A 841 -47.12 -48.13 -9.74
N VAL A 842 -46.40 -49.17 -9.32
CA VAL A 842 -44.98 -49.36 -9.69
C VAL A 842 -44.84 -49.61 -11.18
N LYS A 843 -45.78 -50.35 -11.81
CA LYS A 843 -45.78 -50.60 -13.24
C LYS A 843 -46.03 -49.33 -14.05
N THR A 844 -46.95 -48.48 -13.59
CA THR A 844 -47.27 -47.19 -14.22
C THR A 844 -46.13 -46.19 -14.09
N LEU A 845 -45.53 -46.04 -12.90
CA LEU A 845 -44.34 -45.20 -12.68
C LEU A 845 -43.13 -45.67 -13.50
N LYS A 846 -42.93 -46.98 -13.65
CA LYS A 846 -41.84 -47.55 -14.45
C LYS A 846 -42.07 -47.40 -15.95
N ALA A 847 -43.30 -47.19 -16.40
CA ALA A 847 -43.62 -46.85 -17.79
C ALA A 847 -43.37 -45.35 -18.05
N GLU A 848 -43.85 -44.47 -17.17
CA GLU A 848 -43.62 -43.01 -17.27
C GLU A 848 -42.14 -42.63 -17.15
N MET A 849 -41.38 -43.24 -16.22
CA MET A 849 -39.93 -43.01 -16.14
C MET A 849 -39.19 -43.47 -17.41
N ARG A 850 -39.70 -44.50 -18.08
CA ARG A 850 -39.05 -45.02 -19.30
C ARG A 850 -39.31 -44.11 -20.49
N GLU A 851 -40.55 -43.65 -20.65
CA GLU A 851 -40.95 -42.64 -21.64
C GLU A 851 -40.15 -41.32 -21.47
N THR A 852 -40.02 -40.83 -20.23
CA THR A 852 -39.25 -39.60 -19.93
C THR A 852 -37.75 -39.76 -20.15
N ILE A 853 -37.16 -40.92 -19.82
CA ILE A 853 -35.73 -41.19 -20.09
C ILE A 853 -35.46 -41.31 -21.60
N TYR A 854 -36.33 -41.96 -22.37
CA TYR A 854 -36.19 -42.03 -23.84
C TYR A 854 -36.38 -40.66 -24.50
N GLY A 855 -37.28 -39.81 -23.99
CA GLY A 855 -37.43 -38.42 -24.43
C GLY A 855 -36.25 -37.52 -24.09
N CYS A 856 -35.55 -37.78 -22.98
CA CYS A 856 -34.37 -37.02 -22.58
C CYS A 856 -33.12 -37.42 -23.40
N PHE A 857 -32.95 -38.72 -23.68
CA PHE A 857 -31.85 -39.22 -24.52
C PHE A 857 -31.98 -38.82 -26.00
N SER A 858 -33.20 -38.74 -26.55
CA SER A 858 -33.42 -38.26 -27.93
C SER A 858 -33.12 -36.76 -28.08
N ASN A 859 -33.40 -35.96 -27.05
CA ASN A 859 -33.05 -34.54 -27.00
C ASN A 859 -31.54 -34.30 -26.84
N LEU A 860 -30.82 -35.15 -26.08
CA LEU A 860 -29.36 -35.09 -25.98
C LEU A 860 -28.67 -35.48 -27.32
N ALA A 861 -29.18 -36.50 -28.01
CA ALA A 861 -28.65 -36.93 -29.30
C ALA A 861 -28.83 -35.87 -30.39
N ASN A 862 -29.93 -35.12 -30.37
CA ASN A 862 -30.17 -34.00 -31.29
C ASN A 862 -29.32 -32.75 -30.97
N GLN A 863 -28.92 -32.54 -29.70
CA GLN A 863 -28.00 -31.45 -29.34
C GLN A 863 -26.54 -31.75 -29.73
N GLN A 864 -26.11 -33.01 -29.72
CA GLN A 864 -24.78 -33.39 -30.20
C GLN A 864 -24.63 -33.30 -31.73
N ALA A 865 -25.71 -33.42 -32.50
CA ALA A 865 -25.67 -33.27 -33.96
C ALA A 865 -25.57 -31.81 -34.45
N VAL A 866 -25.81 -30.82 -33.59
CA VAL A 866 -25.77 -29.38 -33.94
C VAL A 866 -24.43 -28.72 -33.57
N ALA A 867 -23.56 -29.41 -32.84
CA ALA A 867 -22.25 -28.88 -32.39
C ALA A 867 -21.07 -29.11 -33.37
N THR A 868 -21.30 -29.63 -34.58
CA THR A 868 -20.26 -30.00 -35.56
C THR A 868 -20.02 -28.97 -36.67
N LEU A 869 -20.23 -27.68 -36.43
CA LEU A 869 -19.94 -26.60 -37.39
C LEU A 869 -19.23 -25.40 -36.73
N THR A 870 -17.96 -25.57 -36.31
CA THR A 870 -16.98 -24.47 -36.14
C THR A 870 -15.54 -24.98 -36.41
N PRO A 871 -14.62 -24.11 -36.90
CA PRO A 871 -13.38 -24.53 -37.58
C PRO A 871 -12.26 -24.95 -36.61
N PRO A 872 -11.19 -25.64 -37.08
CA PRO A 872 -10.16 -26.20 -36.23
C PRO A 872 -9.22 -25.11 -35.70
N VAL A 873 -8.91 -25.18 -34.40
CA VAL A 873 -7.86 -24.38 -33.74
C VAL A 873 -6.72 -25.32 -33.35
N ASP A 874 -5.50 -24.83 -33.56
CA ASP A 874 -4.24 -25.57 -33.69
C ASP A 874 -3.82 -26.45 -32.49
N SER A 875 -3.25 -27.61 -32.84
CA SER A 875 -2.84 -28.73 -31.99
C SER A 875 -1.44 -28.59 -31.38
N ASP A 876 -0.93 -27.38 -31.15
CA ASP A 876 0.48 -27.17 -30.73
C ASP A 876 0.66 -26.72 -29.27
N LEU A 877 -0.41 -26.46 -28.52
CA LEU A 877 -0.28 -25.99 -27.12
C LEU A 877 -0.26 -27.09 -26.06
N TYR A 878 -0.59 -28.35 -26.42
CA TYR A 878 -0.70 -29.45 -25.47
C TYR A 878 0.60 -30.24 -25.26
N GLN A 879 1.62 -30.00 -26.08
CA GLN A 879 2.90 -30.73 -26.01
C GLN A 879 3.91 -30.14 -25.02
N THR A 880 3.69 -28.94 -24.49
CA THR A 880 4.65 -28.28 -23.59
C THR A 880 4.45 -28.62 -22.11
N HIS A 881 3.26 -29.10 -21.71
CA HIS A 881 2.95 -29.33 -20.30
C HIS A 881 3.37 -30.71 -19.75
N LEU A 882 3.80 -31.64 -20.61
CA LEU A 882 4.19 -32.99 -20.21
C LEU A 882 5.70 -33.14 -19.93
N TYR A 883 6.53 -32.14 -20.26
CA TYR A 883 7.99 -32.20 -20.11
C TYR A 883 8.53 -31.56 -18.82
N THR A 884 7.67 -31.02 -17.95
CA THR A 884 8.07 -30.37 -16.69
C THR A 884 7.86 -31.23 -15.44
N GLN A 885 7.57 -32.53 -15.58
CA GLN A 885 7.46 -33.47 -14.45
C GLN A 885 8.24 -34.80 -14.66
N LEU A 886 9.26 -34.79 -15.52
CA LEU A 886 10.41 -35.71 -15.49
C LEU A 886 11.66 -34.87 -15.23
#